data_AF-A0A1V4QH00-F1
#
_entry.id   AF-A0A1V4QH00-F1
#
_cell.length_a   1.000
_cell.length_b   1.000
_cell.length_c   1.000
_cell.angle_alpha   90.00
_cell.angle_beta   90.00
_cell.angle_gamma   90.00
#
_symmetry.space_group_name_H-M   'P 1'
#
loop_
_entity.id
_entity.type
_entity.pdbx_description
1 polymer ?
#
loop_
_entity_poly.entity_id
_entity_poly.type
_entity_poly.pdbx_seq_one_letter_code
_entity_poly.pdbx_strand_id
1 'polypeptide(L)'
;MLLRIDRCSSMAVSNHSKKAITTYRRLLNREPIPFVGRDEVILNLREHFNRVFNNEGSAVLIYGENGVGKTRLVEEFIDNIDHSDIFIFKGRAYNTGGPFIEPFNTIIDQSLQNFTYKTHIITKFISIDTAPIILRILPQLRTFYPVEIEPVVSNEEELFSAVYQIIENISRLKPMLIFIDDAHLLRPSARKLLEFIIERIEDKPIFFVICLTTSLLEQQRCMGLLTNECLQLCPVKLTRFSSNLTIKLICQIFQEELSTEFCQWVYRISKGNPFFIRELIKELFSHNVLLFNEKTQKWCIKKNYKDIEIPHSMKKIFISRLRKIEKEGAAYLEVASLLGERFQPDLVRQVLDFSVGQAKQVLARLYERYLIPVVETNSVQFIHPLLRETIRGDISQDKQRILHRRIAEVLKKVTPFEFSLRAQHATALITEKEYNLNLFHLVFNAAREQEQRGDLTSAYSYYNLALAIIDKYRNDGLGAIIIRAHLYILEQSLKNKDISPEEASAVTQRLFRFGLFSLGVNLYIAAYRSLYNQFRFFAAEKYIKKLLKLIAGYDVPRAITFRVRIEHCLVLRRTGEAEKVRAMVERLFKKYNPEDNFFAYGCGLNTLGLIHFREGDYEKASRLFNKLLEMAERFCQLGMKAVAQVNLASTYIRMGKFLQARNLLSDYQRMIYTSGKEYKLPILWEAYATCSYFEGKFEDSLKYFDKALECAVKDYHKFSCSLGKANVLHDLGKLDEAYSIIQKYLVDKIDPKGQEEWVSYFHILWAKCHLKQDNYKKARRFLLQAIRLSKRNKLHIEYATALVLKGVVNSKLNSKSREIDIRKGVEILKHRKAYSCLGIILCDVGFVFKDSGLFQEGLSILKKIGAESRIKFYIQKAKSCGLPCRSISFITKDKLWVQTFGGLKVHHSEDMDSLTNREWKSAKARELFCLLLLGTESNGMTWEELALHLWPNFGTKKARNNFHFTLSTLRDVLGSEYIIYQNNVYFINKEKIHFDLWDFEERYKEFKQSLRDKKQHLAQKYAIEALKIAESSFLPEFHNQLVEMRRLQINTIIEELLLWLANRYYEKFEYFEAIRCCYRLLGKDPMNETAHRIIIKAYIDSGERGRAIRQYKRLASLLKKNIGIEPSPETKKIIEKVGSTS
;
A
#
# COMPACT_ATOMS: atom_id res chain seq x y z
N MET A 1 6.13 54.94 -20.04
CA MET A 1 7.18 54.08 -20.64
C MET A 1 6.77 52.61 -20.66
N LEU A 2 6.37 52.00 -19.54
CA LEU A 2 5.82 50.63 -19.49
C LEU A 2 4.63 50.40 -20.46
N LEU A 3 3.67 51.34 -20.49
CA LEU A 3 2.55 51.33 -21.46
C LEU A 3 2.95 51.53 -22.94
N ARG A 4 4.15 52.06 -23.23
CA ARG A 4 4.64 52.22 -24.61
C ARG A 4 5.29 50.94 -25.14
N ILE A 5 5.82 50.08 -24.26
CA ILE A 5 6.37 48.77 -24.63
C ILE A 5 5.23 47.74 -24.83
N ASP A 6 4.06 47.95 -24.21
CA ASP A 6 2.89 47.06 -24.34
C ASP A 6 2.13 47.13 -25.67
N ARG A 7 2.29 48.20 -26.47
CA ARG A 7 1.54 48.38 -27.73
C ARG A 7 2.32 48.08 -29.01
N CYS A 8 3.61 47.75 -28.93
CA CYS A 8 4.44 47.57 -30.13
C CYS A 8 5.06 46.16 -30.15
N SER A 9 4.26 45.17 -30.53
CA SER A 9 4.76 43.87 -31.01
C SER A 9 5.18 43.92 -32.49
N SER A 10 4.95 45.03 -33.19
CA SER A 10 5.41 45.25 -34.56
C SER A 10 5.63 46.74 -34.82
N MET A 11 6.85 47.10 -35.21
CA MET A 11 7.36 48.42 -35.63
C MET A 11 7.74 49.44 -34.53
N ALA A 12 9.00 49.91 -34.64
CA ALA A 12 9.68 51.02 -33.97
C ALA A 12 10.06 50.88 -32.47
N VAL A 13 11.06 50.03 -32.16
CA VAL A 13 11.94 50.23 -30.99
C VAL A 13 13.39 50.32 -31.49
N SER A 14 13.81 51.51 -31.92
CA SER A 14 15.17 51.73 -32.44
C SER A 14 16.13 52.42 -31.48
N ASN A 15 15.76 52.75 -30.23
CA ASN A 15 16.64 53.52 -29.33
C ASN A 15 16.86 52.95 -27.90
N HIS A 16 16.34 51.77 -27.55
CA HIS A 16 16.57 51.19 -26.21
C HIS A 16 17.65 50.10 -26.23
N SER A 17 18.56 50.15 -25.27
CA SER A 17 19.64 49.17 -25.11
C SER A 17 19.10 47.76 -24.80
N LYS A 18 19.78 46.71 -25.30
CA LYS A 18 19.48 45.30 -24.94
C LYS A 18 19.41 45.09 -23.42
N LYS A 19 20.28 45.80 -22.69
CA LYS A 19 20.37 45.81 -21.23
C LYS A 19 19.09 46.31 -20.56
N ALA A 20 18.58 47.47 -20.99
CA ALA A 20 17.34 48.03 -20.47
C ALA A 20 16.17 47.08 -20.73
N ILE A 21 16.02 46.62 -21.98
CA ILE A 21 14.96 45.70 -22.41
C ILE A 21 14.94 44.43 -21.56
N THR A 22 16.12 43.86 -21.27
CA THR A 22 16.24 42.65 -20.45
C THR A 22 15.78 42.88 -19.01
N THR A 23 16.22 43.98 -18.38
CA THR A 23 15.74 44.36 -17.04
C THR A 23 14.22 44.61 -17.03
N TYR A 24 13.69 45.31 -18.04
CA TYR A 24 12.25 45.53 -18.18
C TYR A 24 11.48 44.21 -18.27
N ARG A 25 11.94 43.26 -19.10
CA ARG A 25 11.32 41.94 -19.24
C ARG A 25 11.34 41.15 -17.94
N ARG A 26 12.46 41.18 -17.20
CA ARG A 26 12.59 40.52 -15.88
C ARG A 26 11.64 41.12 -14.83
N LEU A 27 11.53 42.45 -14.77
CA LEU A 27 10.63 43.15 -13.84
C LEU A 27 9.14 42.97 -14.22
N LEU A 28 8.85 42.71 -15.49
CA LEU A 28 7.51 42.36 -15.98
C LEU A 28 7.20 40.85 -15.93
N ASN A 29 8.09 40.04 -15.30
CA ASN A 29 8.01 38.58 -15.27
C ASN A 29 7.91 37.92 -16.67
N ARG A 30 8.35 38.61 -17.73
CA ARG A 30 8.45 38.06 -19.11
C ARG A 30 9.73 37.25 -19.31
N GLU A 31 10.73 37.49 -18.48
CA GLU A 31 11.92 36.66 -18.36
C GLU A 31 12.14 36.31 -16.88
N PRO A 32 12.67 35.12 -16.56
CA PRO A 32 12.96 34.73 -15.20
C PRO A 32 14.04 35.63 -14.59
N ILE A 33 13.89 35.94 -13.30
CA ILE A 33 14.95 36.62 -12.55
C ILE A 33 16.12 35.65 -12.39
N PRO A 34 17.37 36.12 -12.54
CA PRO A 34 18.55 35.29 -12.36
C PRO A 34 18.55 34.57 -11.01
N PHE A 35 18.90 33.28 -11.02
CA PHE A 35 19.09 32.51 -9.80
C PHE A 35 20.46 32.84 -9.19
N VAL A 36 20.51 33.13 -7.88
CA VAL A 36 21.72 33.60 -7.20
C VAL A 36 21.96 32.89 -5.88
N GLY A 37 23.17 32.34 -5.73
CA GLY A 37 23.64 31.64 -4.54
C GLY A 37 22.95 30.29 -4.36
N ARG A 38 23.01 29.74 -3.14
CA ARG A 38 22.47 28.40 -2.77
C ARG A 38 23.23 27.22 -3.38
N ASP A 39 24.48 27.44 -3.77
CA ASP A 39 25.33 26.42 -4.40
C ASP A 39 25.47 25.17 -3.50
N GLU A 40 25.64 25.35 -2.18
CA GLU A 40 25.68 24.25 -1.21
C GLU A 40 24.39 23.42 -1.18
N VAL A 41 23.23 24.07 -1.30
CA VAL A 41 21.94 23.36 -1.26
C VAL A 41 21.69 22.62 -2.57
N ILE A 42 22.06 23.22 -3.71
CA ILE A 42 22.02 22.53 -5.01
C ILE A 42 22.96 21.32 -5.02
N LEU A 43 24.16 21.46 -4.44
CA LEU A 43 25.13 20.37 -4.35
C LEU A 43 24.59 19.22 -3.50
N ASN A 44 23.96 19.53 -2.36
CA ASN A 44 23.26 18.54 -1.53
C ASN A 44 22.12 17.83 -2.29
N LEU A 45 21.27 18.58 -3.02
CA LEU A 45 20.23 17.98 -3.87
C LEU A 45 20.82 17.07 -4.96
N ARG A 46 21.95 17.44 -5.56
CA ARG A 46 22.67 16.62 -6.53
C ARG A 46 23.22 15.34 -5.91
N GLU A 47 23.78 15.39 -4.70
CA GLU A 47 24.26 14.20 -4.00
C GLU A 47 23.14 13.20 -3.74
N HIS A 48 21.97 13.66 -3.28
CA HIS A 48 20.80 12.80 -3.08
C HIS A 48 20.20 12.28 -4.40
N PHE A 49 20.15 13.12 -5.42
CA PHE A 49 19.71 12.73 -6.76
C PHE A 49 20.59 11.65 -7.36
N ASN A 50 21.92 11.74 -7.23
CA ASN A 50 22.83 10.75 -7.79
C ASN A 50 22.64 9.34 -7.20
N ARG A 51 22.11 9.22 -5.97
CA ARG A 51 21.84 7.93 -5.32
C ARG A 51 20.76 7.11 -6.04
N VAL A 52 19.80 7.76 -6.70
CA VAL A 52 18.71 7.03 -7.39
C VAL A 52 19.21 6.14 -8.52
N PHE A 53 20.33 6.49 -9.16
CA PHE A 53 20.93 5.67 -10.22
C PHE A 53 21.60 4.40 -9.68
N ASN A 54 21.83 4.31 -8.37
CA ASN A 54 22.30 3.11 -7.67
C ASN A 54 21.16 2.30 -7.03
N ASN A 55 19.89 2.61 -7.34
CA ASN A 55 18.68 2.10 -6.66
C ASN A 55 18.61 2.44 -5.17
N GLU A 56 19.24 3.53 -4.75
CA GLU A 56 19.16 4.05 -3.39
C GLU A 56 18.20 5.24 -3.35
N GLY A 57 17.07 5.07 -2.67
CA GLY A 57 16.07 6.12 -2.57
C GLY A 57 16.41 7.16 -1.51
N SER A 58 15.91 8.37 -1.68
CA SER A 58 16.11 9.42 -0.69
C SER A 58 15.00 10.47 -0.71
N ALA A 59 14.85 11.18 0.41
CA ALA A 59 13.90 12.28 0.53
C ALA A 59 14.57 13.51 1.17
N VAL A 60 14.37 14.69 0.59
CA VAL A 60 14.85 15.97 1.11
C VAL A 60 13.67 16.89 1.40
N LEU A 61 13.59 17.39 2.63
CA LEU A 61 12.61 18.38 3.07
C LEU A 61 13.23 19.77 3.09
N ILE A 62 12.87 20.62 2.14
CA ILE A 62 13.28 22.03 2.09
C ILE A 62 12.25 22.87 2.83
N TYR A 63 12.67 23.55 3.89
CA TYR A 63 11.79 24.37 4.69
C TYR A 63 12.32 25.79 4.91
N GLY A 64 11.43 26.76 5.04
CA GLY A 64 11.81 28.14 5.27
C GLY A 64 10.63 29.09 5.14
N GLU A 65 10.87 30.38 5.33
CA GLU A 65 9.82 31.38 5.27
C GLU A 65 9.16 31.48 3.89
N ASN A 66 7.96 32.06 3.84
CA ASN A 66 7.28 32.31 2.58
C ASN A 66 8.08 33.33 1.72
N GLY A 67 8.19 33.07 0.42
CA GLY A 67 8.94 33.92 -0.51
C GLY A 67 10.48 33.79 -0.44
N VAL A 68 11.03 32.89 0.37
CA VAL A 68 12.49 32.70 0.49
C VAL A 68 13.16 32.02 -0.73
N GLY A 69 12.35 31.45 -1.64
CA GLY A 69 12.82 30.87 -2.91
C GLY A 69 12.87 29.34 -2.96
N LYS A 70 12.11 28.63 -2.11
CA LYS A 70 12.09 27.15 -2.06
C LYS A 70 11.68 26.52 -3.39
N THR A 71 10.50 26.87 -3.92
CA THR A 71 10.00 26.39 -5.22
C THR A 71 11.00 26.72 -6.34
N ARG A 72 11.51 27.96 -6.37
CA ARG A 72 12.48 28.39 -7.39
C ARG A 72 13.80 27.61 -7.33
N LEU A 73 14.28 27.26 -6.14
CA LEU A 73 15.48 26.44 -5.95
C LEU A 73 15.28 25.03 -6.55
N VAL A 74 14.13 24.41 -6.32
CA VAL A 74 13.84 23.08 -6.85
C VAL A 74 13.59 23.12 -8.37
N GLU A 75 12.91 24.15 -8.87
CA GLU A 75 12.75 24.38 -10.30
C GLU A 75 14.11 24.57 -10.99
N GLU A 76 14.99 25.41 -10.44
CA GLU A 76 16.34 25.60 -10.96
C GLU A 76 17.13 24.28 -10.97
N PHE A 77 16.99 23.47 -9.93
CA PHE A 77 17.61 22.15 -9.89
C PHE A 77 17.07 21.23 -10.99
N ILE A 78 15.73 21.13 -11.12
CA ILE A 78 15.06 20.29 -12.13
C ILE A 78 15.42 20.73 -13.56
N ASP A 79 15.45 22.04 -13.83
CA ASP A 79 15.75 22.61 -15.16
C ASP A 79 17.20 22.34 -15.59
N ASN A 80 18.10 22.05 -14.63
CA ASN A 80 19.51 21.74 -14.87
C ASN A 80 19.83 20.23 -14.85
N ILE A 81 18.81 19.36 -14.84
CA ILE A 81 18.96 17.89 -14.92
C ILE A 81 18.65 17.43 -16.34
N ASP A 82 19.35 16.38 -16.80
CA ASP A 82 18.99 15.70 -18.04
C ASP A 82 17.70 14.89 -17.87
N HIS A 83 16.64 15.28 -18.58
CA HIS A 83 15.33 14.62 -18.53
C HIS A 83 15.28 13.28 -19.28
N SER A 84 16.28 12.96 -20.11
CA SER A 84 16.29 11.75 -20.93
C SER A 84 16.37 10.47 -20.11
N ASP A 85 16.98 10.51 -18.92
CA ASP A 85 17.26 9.35 -18.05
C ASP A 85 16.50 9.32 -16.71
N ILE A 86 15.63 10.31 -16.44
CA ILE A 86 14.73 10.32 -15.27
C ILE A 86 13.24 10.57 -15.63
N PHE A 87 12.30 10.13 -14.81
CA PHE A 87 10.93 10.67 -14.76
C PHE A 87 10.79 11.76 -13.71
N ILE A 88 10.12 12.86 -14.05
CA ILE A 88 9.89 13.98 -13.12
C ILE A 88 8.40 14.19 -12.95
N PHE A 89 7.92 14.10 -11.71
CA PHE A 89 6.52 14.31 -11.35
C PHE A 89 6.40 15.45 -10.36
N LYS A 90 5.42 16.34 -10.60
CA LYS A 90 5.21 17.55 -9.79
C LYS A 90 3.81 17.52 -9.19
N GLY A 91 3.73 17.39 -7.87
CA GLY A 91 2.52 17.57 -7.08
C GLY A 91 2.58 18.88 -6.29
N ARG A 92 1.43 19.51 -6.07
CA ARG A 92 1.33 20.69 -5.19
C ARG A 92 0.11 20.52 -4.32
N ALA A 93 0.24 20.77 -3.02
CA ALA A 93 -0.91 20.69 -2.11
C ALA A 93 -1.74 21.97 -2.17
N TYR A 94 -3.06 21.82 -2.28
CA TYR A 94 -4.01 22.93 -2.22
C TYR A 94 -5.00 22.79 -1.06
N ASN A 95 -5.45 23.93 -0.54
CA ASN A 95 -6.51 24.00 0.48
C ASN A 95 -7.92 24.11 -0.13
N THR A 96 -8.13 23.53 -1.31
CA THR A 96 -9.44 23.51 -1.99
C THR A 96 -10.15 22.17 -1.69
N GLY A 97 -11.49 22.13 -1.76
CA GLY A 97 -12.33 20.97 -1.44
C GLY A 97 -12.13 19.73 -2.32
N GLY A 98 -11.00 19.60 -3.01
CA GLY A 98 -10.62 18.49 -3.87
C GLY A 98 -10.31 17.18 -3.11
N PRO A 99 -9.78 16.17 -3.81
CA PRO A 99 -9.51 14.84 -3.27
C PRO A 99 -8.62 14.85 -2.03
N PHE A 100 -8.82 13.93 -1.10
CA PHE A 100 -8.11 13.92 0.19
C PHE A 100 -6.61 13.55 0.10
N ILE A 101 -6.14 13.09 -1.06
CA ILE A 101 -4.73 12.79 -1.41
C ILE A 101 -4.27 13.52 -2.69
N GLU A 102 -4.83 14.69 -2.97
CA GLU A 102 -4.74 15.40 -4.26
C GLU A 102 -3.34 15.51 -4.90
N PRO A 103 -2.22 15.80 -4.20
CA PRO A 103 -0.90 15.83 -4.84
C PRO A 103 -0.51 14.48 -5.45
N PHE A 104 -0.90 13.38 -4.81
CA PHE A 104 -0.64 12.03 -5.31
C PHE A 104 -1.55 11.67 -6.48
N ASN A 105 -2.78 12.17 -6.51
CA ASN A 105 -3.65 12.01 -7.68
C ASN A 105 -3.01 12.66 -8.91
N THR A 106 -2.49 13.88 -8.74
CA THR A 106 -1.80 14.62 -9.80
C THR A 106 -0.53 13.89 -10.25
N ILE A 107 0.27 13.37 -9.31
CA ILE A 107 1.48 12.59 -9.61
C ILE A 107 1.13 11.30 -10.39
N ILE A 108 0.11 10.55 -9.96
CA ILE A 108 -0.32 9.32 -10.65
C ILE A 108 -0.89 9.66 -12.04
N ASP A 109 -1.67 10.73 -12.16
CA ASP A 109 -2.24 11.11 -13.45
C ASP A 109 -1.14 11.54 -14.44
N GLN A 110 -0.19 12.38 -14.00
CA GLN A 110 1.00 12.75 -14.80
C GLN A 110 1.82 11.52 -15.22
N SER A 111 2.02 10.59 -14.29
CA SER A 111 2.81 9.40 -14.57
C SER A 111 2.16 8.50 -15.61
N LEU A 112 0.84 8.35 -15.58
CA LEU A 112 0.09 7.58 -16.58
C LEU A 112 -0.05 8.32 -17.93
N GLN A 113 -0.11 9.66 -17.93
CA GLN A 113 -0.13 10.48 -19.15
C GLN A 113 1.15 10.34 -19.97
N ASN A 114 2.31 10.25 -19.32
CA ASN A 114 3.59 10.00 -19.99
C ASN A 114 3.58 8.71 -20.82
N PHE A 115 2.70 7.77 -20.49
CA PHE A 115 2.49 6.52 -21.22
C PHE A 115 1.24 6.53 -22.12
N THR A 116 0.72 7.71 -22.47
CA THR A 116 -0.37 7.94 -23.43
C THR A 116 -1.72 7.27 -23.07
N TYR A 117 -1.98 6.97 -21.79
CA TYR A 117 -3.15 6.20 -21.32
C TYR A 117 -3.46 4.96 -22.18
N LYS A 118 -2.43 4.25 -22.65
CA LYS A 118 -2.65 3.03 -23.42
C LYS A 118 -3.03 1.89 -22.46
N THR A 119 -4.06 1.13 -22.82
CA THR A 119 -4.64 0.06 -22.00
C THR A 119 -3.61 -0.98 -21.55
N HIS A 120 -2.65 -1.35 -22.40
CA HIS A 120 -1.59 -2.32 -22.08
C HIS A 120 -0.51 -1.77 -21.13
N ILE A 121 -0.44 -0.45 -20.97
CA ILE A 121 0.53 0.19 -20.08
C ILE A 121 -0.08 0.39 -18.70
N ILE A 122 -1.35 0.80 -18.63
CA ILE A 122 -2.05 0.99 -17.36
C ILE A 122 -2.14 -0.32 -16.56
N THR A 123 -2.36 -1.46 -17.22
CA THR A 123 -2.38 -2.78 -16.57
C THR A 123 -1.03 -3.23 -16.02
N LYS A 124 0.08 -2.67 -16.50
CA LYS A 124 1.42 -2.93 -15.94
C LYS A 124 1.61 -2.24 -14.59
N PHE A 125 1.01 -1.06 -14.40
CA PHE A 125 1.18 -0.27 -13.17
C PHE A 125 0.05 -0.49 -12.16
N ILE A 126 -1.18 -0.70 -12.65
CA ILE A 126 -2.37 -0.94 -11.85
C ILE A 126 -2.76 -2.41 -11.99
N SER A 127 -2.39 -3.21 -10.99
CA SER A 127 -2.78 -4.60 -10.90
C SER A 127 -4.30 -4.74 -10.75
N ILE A 128 -4.85 -5.91 -11.08
CA ILE A 128 -6.28 -6.18 -10.91
C ILE A 128 -6.72 -6.02 -9.44
N ASP A 129 -5.82 -6.31 -8.50
CA ASP A 129 -6.10 -6.24 -7.06
C ASP A 129 -6.17 -4.80 -6.57
N THR A 130 -5.36 -3.89 -7.13
CA THR A 130 -5.37 -2.46 -6.77
C THR A 130 -6.36 -1.66 -7.61
N ALA A 131 -6.76 -2.14 -8.78
CA ALA A 131 -7.66 -1.45 -9.69
C ALA A 131 -8.99 -0.99 -9.02
N PRO A 132 -9.70 -1.80 -8.20
CA PRO A 132 -10.91 -1.33 -7.50
C PRO A 132 -10.67 -0.07 -6.64
N ILE A 133 -9.48 0.03 -6.05
CA ILE A 133 -9.09 1.12 -5.15
C ILE A 133 -8.65 2.34 -5.98
N ILE A 134 -7.82 2.14 -7.00
CA ILE A 134 -7.28 3.22 -7.82
C ILE A 134 -8.35 3.84 -8.71
N LEU A 135 -9.22 3.03 -9.31
CA LEU A 135 -10.37 3.49 -10.10
C LEU A 135 -11.46 4.20 -9.27
N ARG A 136 -11.34 4.18 -7.94
CA ARG A 136 -12.15 4.99 -7.02
C ARG A 136 -11.60 6.41 -6.87
N ILE A 137 -10.26 6.54 -6.84
CA ILE A 137 -9.55 7.82 -6.67
C ILE A 137 -9.43 8.57 -8.00
N LEU A 138 -9.13 7.84 -9.08
CA LEU A 138 -8.93 8.34 -10.44
C LEU A 138 -9.97 7.70 -11.36
N PRO A 139 -11.27 8.07 -11.23
CA PRO A 139 -12.35 7.48 -12.00
C PRO A 139 -12.18 7.64 -13.51
N GLN A 140 -11.41 8.64 -13.97
CA GLN A 140 -11.08 8.82 -15.39
C GLN A 140 -10.37 7.59 -15.99
N LEU A 141 -9.59 6.85 -15.19
CA LEU A 141 -8.86 5.65 -15.63
C LEU A 141 -9.80 4.48 -15.95
N ARG A 142 -11.08 4.54 -15.53
CA ARG A 142 -12.07 3.50 -15.85
C ARG A 142 -12.36 3.37 -17.32
N THR A 143 -12.06 4.38 -18.14
CA THR A 143 -12.25 4.23 -19.60
C THR A 143 -11.08 3.52 -20.26
N PHE A 144 -9.91 3.52 -19.62
CA PHE A 144 -8.67 3.03 -20.20
C PHE A 144 -8.23 1.65 -19.67
N TYR A 145 -8.74 1.21 -18.51
CA TYR A 145 -8.50 -0.15 -18.01
C TYR A 145 -9.23 -1.18 -18.91
N PRO A 146 -8.72 -2.39 -19.20
CA PRO A 146 -9.37 -3.33 -20.13
C PRO A 146 -10.59 -4.05 -19.57
N VAL A 147 -10.83 -3.90 -18.27
CA VAL A 147 -11.78 -4.73 -17.51
C VAL A 147 -12.76 -3.87 -16.74
N GLU A 148 -14.02 -4.30 -16.71
CA GLU A 148 -15.05 -3.78 -15.83
C GLU A 148 -14.82 -4.17 -14.37
N ILE A 149 -14.56 -3.18 -13.52
CA ILE A 149 -14.26 -3.37 -12.10
C ILE A 149 -15.11 -2.42 -11.27
N GLU A 150 -15.79 -2.95 -10.26
CA GLU A 150 -16.50 -2.13 -9.28
C GLU A 150 -15.54 -1.61 -8.20
N PRO A 151 -15.63 -0.32 -7.86
CA PRO A 151 -14.87 0.24 -6.76
C PRO A 151 -15.33 -0.38 -5.44
N VAL A 152 -14.38 -0.72 -4.57
CA VAL A 152 -14.67 -1.28 -3.24
C VAL A 152 -14.39 -0.21 -2.18
N VAL A 153 -15.15 -0.22 -1.08
CA VAL A 153 -14.82 0.58 0.09
C VAL A 153 -13.58 -0.02 0.74
N SER A 154 -12.45 0.65 0.56
CA SER A 154 -11.16 0.30 1.18
C SER A 154 -10.88 1.22 2.35
N ASN A 155 -10.14 0.71 3.35
CA ASN A 155 -9.62 1.54 4.44
C ASN A 155 -8.41 2.40 3.94
N GLU A 156 -7.90 3.29 4.80
CA GLU A 156 -6.77 4.16 4.45
C GLU A 156 -5.49 3.38 4.13
N GLU A 157 -5.22 2.27 4.82
CA GLU A 157 -4.00 1.46 4.59
C GLU A 157 -4.01 0.78 3.21
N GLU A 158 -5.13 0.18 2.82
CA GLU A 158 -5.31 -0.45 1.50
C GLU A 158 -5.15 0.59 0.38
N LEU A 159 -5.62 1.82 0.61
CA LEU A 159 -5.40 2.94 -0.29
C LEU A 159 -3.92 3.30 -0.42
N PHE A 160 -3.23 3.45 0.71
CA PHE A 160 -1.83 3.89 0.72
C PHE A 160 -0.93 2.88 0.01
N SER A 161 -1.13 1.60 0.26
CA SER A 161 -0.39 0.56 -0.44
C SER A 161 -0.72 0.51 -1.93
N ALA A 162 -1.98 0.69 -2.33
CA ALA A 162 -2.34 0.73 -3.74
C ALA A 162 -1.63 1.89 -4.48
N VAL A 163 -1.56 3.07 -3.86
CA VAL A 163 -0.83 4.22 -4.40
C VAL A 163 0.68 3.95 -4.43
N TYR A 164 1.24 3.42 -3.34
CA TYR A 164 2.66 3.07 -3.25
C TYR A 164 3.06 2.05 -4.33
N GLN A 165 2.27 0.99 -4.55
CA GLN A 165 2.54 -0.01 -5.59
C GLN A 165 2.61 0.59 -7.00
N ILE A 166 1.76 1.59 -7.31
CA ILE A 166 1.86 2.28 -8.60
C ILE A 166 3.20 2.99 -8.71
N ILE A 167 3.57 3.76 -7.69
CA ILE A 167 4.83 4.51 -7.64
C ILE A 167 6.02 3.54 -7.77
N GLU A 168 6.00 2.42 -7.05
CA GLU A 168 7.01 1.37 -7.12
C GLU A 168 7.08 0.72 -8.52
N ASN A 169 5.93 0.39 -9.12
CA ASN A 169 5.90 -0.22 -10.46
C ASN A 169 6.45 0.72 -11.53
N ILE A 170 6.23 2.03 -11.39
CA ILE A 170 6.76 3.04 -12.31
C ILE A 170 8.26 3.24 -12.09
N SER A 171 8.74 3.23 -10.84
CA SER A 171 10.17 3.40 -10.53
C SER A 171 11.04 2.27 -11.05
N ARG A 172 10.47 1.07 -11.24
CA ARG A 172 11.15 -0.07 -11.88
C ARG A 172 11.49 0.13 -13.35
N LEU A 173 10.81 1.04 -14.05
CA LEU A 173 11.10 1.32 -15.46
C LEU A 173 12.26 2.29 -15.61
N LYS A 174 12.30 3.30 -14.75
CA LYS A 174 13.22 4.43 -14.86
C LYS A 174 13.26 5.15 -13.51
N PRO A 175 14.44 5.66 -13.08
CA PRO A 175 14.53 6.46 -11.87
C PRO A 175 13.56 7.64 -11.90
N MET A 176 13.07 8.04 -10.72
CA MET A 176 12.06 9.10 -10.61
C MET A 176 12.42 10.17 -9.58
N LEU A 177 12.13 11.43 -9.93
CA LEU A 177 12.10 12.58 -9.04
C LEU A 177 10.65 12.99 -8.81
N ILE A 178 10.19 12.97 -7.57
CA ILE A 178 8.87 13.44 -7.16
C ILE A 178 9.03 14.73 -6.36
N PHE A 179 8.53 15.83 -6.91
CA PHE A 179 8.51 17.13 -6.26
C PHE A 179 7.11 17.40 -5.67
N ILE A 180 7.03 17.62 -4.35
CA ILE A 180 5.80 18.03 -3.66
C ILE A 180 5.98 19.43 -3.10
N ASP A 181 5.27 20.39 -3.68
CA ASP A 181 5.26 21.77 -3.20
C ASP A 181 4.13 22.06 -2.20
N ASP A 182 4.34 23.07 -1.35
CA ASP A 182 3.40 23.53 -0.34
C ASP A 182 2.87 22.44 0.62
N ALA A 183 3.71 21.49 1.02
CA ALA A 183 3.34 20.32 1.81
C ALA A 183 2.66 20.63 3.17
N HIS A 184 2.80 21.86 3.69
CA HIS A 184 2.09 22.37 4.86
C HIS A 184 0.56 22.45 4.69
N LEU A 185 0.07 22.40 3.44
CA LEU A 185 -1.35 22.35 3.09
C LEU A 185 -1.89 20.92 2.91
N LEU A 186 -1.05 19.89 3.09
CA LEU A 186 -1.48 18.49 3.02
C LEU A 186 -2.54 18.20 4.09
N ARG A 187 -3.60 17.51 3.68
CA ARG A 187 -4.59 16.94 4.62
C ARG A 187 -3.96 15.80 5.42
N PRO A 188 -4.50 15.47 6.61
CA PRO A 188 -3.94 14.41 7.46
C PRO A 188 -3.69 13.08 6.74
N SER A 189 -4.63 12.60 5.92
CA SER A 189 -4.48 11.35 5.19
C SER A 189 -3.43 11.41 4.06
N ALA A 190 -3.34 12.53 3.32
CA ALA A 190 -2.28 12.74 2.33
C ALA A 190 -0.89 12.80 2.97
N ARG A 191 -0.82 13.40 4.16
CA ARG A 191 0.42 13.46 4.93
C ARG A 191 0.85 12.07 5.41
N LYS A 192 -0.07 11.28 5.97
CA LYS A 192 0.21 9.88 6.34
C LYS A 192 0.64 9.04 5.14
N LEU A 193 0.06 9.26 3.97
CA LEU A 193 0.48 8.60 2.73
C LEU A 193 1.92 8.98 2.35
N LEU A 194 2.28 10.27 2.46
CA LEU A 194 3.65 10.73 2.22
C LEU A 194 4.64 10.05 3.17
N GLU A 195 4.32 10.03 4.47
CA GLU A 195 5.12 9.35 5.50
C GLU A 195 5.25 7.84 5.18
N PHE A 196 4.13 7.17 4.84
CA PHE A 196 4.08 5.75 4.46
C PHE A 196 4.97 5.43 3.25
N ILE A 197 5.01 6.30 2.23
CA ILE A 197 5.85 6.11 1.04
C ILE A 197 7.32 6.32 1.39
N ILE A 198 7.67 7.41 2.07
CA ILE A 198 9.07 7.75 2.41
C ILE A 198 9.73 6.65 3.25
N GLU A 199 9.00 5.98 4.14
CA GLU A 199 9.54 4.86 4.92
C GLU A 199 9.93 3.63 4.08
N ARG A 200 9.51 3.56 2.80
CA ARG A 200 9.63 2.36 1.93
C ARG A 200 10.46 2.62 0.67
N ILE A 201 11.16 3.75 0.54
CA ILE A 201 11.94 4.08 -0.67
C ILE A 201 13.41 3.67 -0.63
N GLU A 202 13.93 3.21 0.51
CA GLU A 202 15.38 2.96 0.72
C GLU A 202 16.06 2.20 -0.43
N ASP A 203 15.43 1.12 -0.90
CA ASP A 203 15.90 0.22 -1.95
C ASP A 203 15.28 0.52 -3.33
N LYS A 204 14.73 1.72 -3.54
CA LYS A 204 14.02 2.11 -4.76
C LYS A 204 14.70 3.31 -5.43
N PRO A 205 14.72 3.40 -6.78
CA PRO A 205 15.29 4.53 -7.50
C PRO A 205 14.35 5.76 -7.48
N ILE A 206 14.02 6.26 -6.29
CA ILE A 206 13.04 7.33 -6.06
C ILE A 206 13.68 8.45 -5.23
N PHE A 207 13.62 9.68 -5.76
CA PHE A 207 14.03 10.88 -5.05
C PHE A 207 12.83 11.80 -4.76
N PHE A 208 12.53 12.02 -3.49
CA PHE A 208 11.51 12.99 -3.07
C PHE A 208 12.14 14.34 -2.74
N VAL A 209 11.57 15.41 -3.28
CA VAL A 209 11.86 16.78 -2.85
C VAL A 209 10.58 17.40 -2.34
N ILE A 210 10.54 17.78 -1.08
CA ILE A 210 9.32 18.26 -0.40
C ILE A 210 9.57 19.68 0.09
N CYS A 211 8.65 20.60 -0.20
CA CYS A 211 8.77 22.00 0.20
C CYS A 211 7.72 22.39 1.25
N LEU A 212 8.17 23.04 2.33
CA LEU A 212 7.32 23.43 3.46
C LEU A 212 7.59 24.87 3.95
N THR A 213 6.54 25.56 4.41
CA THR A 213 6.64 26.91 4.99
C THR A 213 6.66 26.85 6.52
N THR A 214 7.49 27.68 7.17
CA THR A 214 7.78 27.57 8.61
C THR A 214 7.18 28.68 9.49
N SER A 215 5.92 29.03 9.32
CA SER A 215 5.25 29.80 10.39
C SER A 215 5.01 28.93 11.64
N LEU A 216 4.89 29.55 12.82
CA LEU A 216 4.65 28.87 14.12
C LEU A 216 3.44 27.92 14.11
N LEU A 217 2.36 28.29 13.39
CA LEU A 217 1.17 27.46 13.19
C LEU A 217 1.39 26.29 12.22
N GLU A 218 2.25 26.47 11.20
CA GLU A 218 2.57 25.43 10.21
C GLU A 218 3.53 24.39 10.78
N GLN A 219 4.46 24.80 11.66
CA GLN A 219 5.32 23.91 12.42
C GLN A 219 4.50 22.92 13.25
N GLN A 220 3.51 23.40 14.01
CA GLN A 220 2.61 22.54 14.81
C GLN A 220 1.80 21.55 13.94
N ARG A 221 1.35 21.96 12.75
CA ARG A 221 0.59 21.10 11.82
C ARG A 221 1.42 20.04 11.12
N CYS A 222 2.73 20.24 11.04
CA CYS A 222 3.65 19.36 10.29
C CYS A 222 4.71 18.69 11.18
N MET A 223 4.50 18.68 12.51
CA MET A 223 5.51 18.22 13.48
C MET A 223 6.12 16.86 13.15
N GLY A 224 5.34 15.85 12.76
CA GLY A 224 5.87 14.52 12.39
C GLY A 224 6.72 14.46 11.12
N LEU A 225 6.64 15.46 10.21
CA LEU A 225 7.58 15.60 9.08
C LEU A 225 8.85 16.37 9.50
N LEU A 226 8.80 17.07 10.64
CA LEU A 226 9.88 17.92 11.17
C LEU A 226 10.59 17.28 12.37
N THR A 227 10.06 16.20 12.94
CA THR A 227 10.65 15.38 14.01
C THR A 227 11.46 14.23 13.40
N ASN A 228 12.47 13.74 14.12
CA ASN A 228 13.35 12.63 13.70
C ASN A 228 12.64 11.25 13.60
N GLU A 229 11.32 11.22 13.44
CA GLU A 229 10.54 9.97 13.34
C GLU A 229 10.68 9.33 11.94
N CYS A 230 10.90 10.13 10.88
CA CYS A 230 11.24 9.66 9.54
C CYS A 230 12.77 9.66 9.32
N LEU A 231 13.43 8.53 9.60
CA LEU A 231 14.89 8.38 9.47
C LEU A 231 15.46 8.69 8.05
N GLN A 232 14.63 8.58 7.01
CA GLN A 232 15.04 8.75 5.60
C GLN A 232 14.85 10.18 5.05
N LEU A 233 14.30 11.11 5.85
CA LEU A 233 14.02 12.47 5.42
C LEU A 233 15.13 13.43 5.86
N CYS A 234 15.83 14.06 4.92
CA CYS A 234 16.89 15.03 5.20
C CYS A 234 16.34 16.48 5.24
N PRO A 235 16.27 17.14 6.40
CA PRO A 235 15.74 18.50 6.50
C PRO A 235 16.78 19.56 6.13
N VAL A 236 16.43 20.47 5.23
CA VAL A 236 17.28 21.57 4.76
C VAL A 236 16.57 22.92 4.96
N LYS A 237 17.14 23.77 5.83
CA LYS A 237 16.61 25.11 6.12
C LYS A 237 17.07 26.13 5.10
N LEU A 238 16.12 26.73 4.38
CA LEU A 238 16.37 27.87 3.50
C LEU A 238 16.16 29.20 4.25
N THR A 239 17.25 29.91 4.50
CA THR A 239 17.30 31.21 5.20
C THR A 239 17.14 32.38 4.23
N ARG A 240 16.88 33.61 4.72
CA ARG A 240 16.88 34.81 3.84
C ARG A 240 18.28 35.08 3.26
N PHE A 241 18.36 35.86 2.18
CA PHE A 241 19.64 36.28 1.61
C PHE A 241 20.40 37.19 2.57
N SER A 242 21.72 37.03 2.57
CA SER A 242 22.62 38.00 3.19
C SER A 242 22.65 39.31 2.38
N SER A 243 23.25 40.35 2.96
CA SER A 243 23.48 41.62 2.24
C SER A 243 24.23 41.40 0.91
N ASN A 244 25.27 40.56 0.93
CA ASN A 244 26.08 40.27 -0.26
C ASN A 244 25.29 39.57 -1.36
N LEU A 245 24.48 38.56 -1.01
CA LEU A 245 23.61 37.88 -1.97
C LEU A 245 22.50 38.79 -2.50
N THR A 246 22.00 39.71 -1.66
CA THR A 246 21.02 40.73 -2.07
C THR A 246 21.62 41.68 -3.10
N ILE A 247 22.84 42.18 -2.85
CA ILE A 247 23.58 43.02 -3.79
C ILE A 247 23.80 42.25 -5.10
N LYS A 248 24.29 41.00 -5.03
CA LYS A 248 24.53 40.15 -6.20
C LYS A 248 23.26 39.95 -7.03
N LEU A 249 22.12 39.69 -6.40
CA LEU A 249 20.82 39.57 -7.06
C LEU A 249 20.43 40.88 -7.77
N ILE A 250 20.53 42.02 -7.08
CA ILE A 250 20.18 43.33 -7.66
C ILE A 250 21.06 43.61 -8.87
N CYS A 251 22.38 43.46 -8.74
CA CYS A 251 23.30 43.71 -9.85
C CYS A 251 23.01 42.81 -11.06
N GLN A 252 22.67 41.54 -10.82
CA GLN A 252 22.27 40.63 -11.90
C GLN A 252 20.95 41.00 -12.55
N ILE A 253 19.94 41.46 -11.79
CA ILE A 253 18.65 41.93 -12.33
C ILE A 253 18.89 43.07 -13.33
N PHE A 254 19.70 44.06 -12.96
CA PHE A 254 19.98 45.26 -13.75
C PHE A 254 21.10 45.08 -14.79
N GLN A 255 21.83 43.97 -14.74
CA GLN A 255 23.06 43.71 -15.50
C GLN A 255 24.11 44.82 -15.31
N GLU A 256 24.16 45.41 -14.12
CA GLU A 256 25.02 46.54 -13.77
C GLU A 256 25.33 46.54 -12.28
N GLU A 257 26.48 47.06 -11.90
CA GLU A 257 26.74 47.43 -10.51
C GLU A 257 25.99 48.73 -10.17
N LEU A 258 24.99 48.62 -9.30
CA LEU A 258 24.30 49.77 -8.71
C LEU A 258 25.02 50.24 -7.45
N SER A 259 24.70 51.46 -6.99
CA SER A 259 25.33 52.01 -5.78
C SER A 259 25.12 51.09 -4.57
N THR A 260 26.22 50.83 -3.85
CA THR A 260 26.23 49.99 -2.65
C THR A 260 25.25 50.49 -1.59
N GLU A 261 25.14 51.81 -1.45
CA GLU A 261 24.20 52.48 -0.56
C GLU A 261 22.73 52.11 -0.86
N PHE A 262 22.34 52.11 -2.15
CA PHE A 262 20.99 51.73 -2.57
C PHE A 262 20.72 50.24 -2.32
N CYS A 263 21.66 49.36 -2.68
CA CYS A 263 21.50 47.93 -2.46
C CYS A 263 21.42 47.57 -0.95
N GLN A 264 22.19 48.24 -0.10
CA GLN A 264 22.10 48.10 1.35
C GLN A 264 20.77 48.63 1.90
N TRP A 265 20.26 49.72 1.35
CA TRP A 265 18.94 50.24 1.70
C TRP A 265 17.82 49.26 1.31
N VAL A 266 17.87 48.66 0.11
CA VAL A 266 16.96 47.59 -0.31
C VAL A 266 17.06 46.38 0.62
N TYR A 267 18.27 45.97 1.02
CA TYR A 267 18.48 44.90 2.00
C TYR A 267 17.85 45.23 3.36
N ARG A 268 18.04 46.44 3.90
CA ARG A 268 17.47 46.84 5.20
C ARG A 268 15.95 46.75 5.23
N ILE A 269 15.28 47.16 4.14
CA ILE A 269 13.82 47.10 4.03
C ILE A 269 13.34 45.66 3.82
N SER A 270 13.93 44.96 2.86
CA SER A 270 13.52 43.61 2.49
C SER A 270 13.94 42.54 3.51
N LYS A 271 14.91 42.87 4.36
CA LYS A 271 15.64 41.95 5.25
C LYS A 271 16.13 40.70 4.51
N GLY A 272 16.49 40.84 3.22
CA GLY A 272 17.01 39.76 2.39
C GLY A 272 15.98 38.75 1.89
N ASN A 273 14.67 38.99 2.01
CA ASN A 273 13.66 38.09 1.42
C ASN A 273 13.63 38.28 -0.11
N PRO A 274 14.00 37.28 -0.94
CA PRO A 274 14.12 37.43 -2.40
C PRO A 274 12.82 37.87 -3.08
N PHE A 275 11.69 37.34 -2.64
CA PHE A 275 10.38 37.76 -3.15
C PHE A 275 10.10 39.23 -2.82
N PHE A 276 10.40 39.68 -1.60
CA PHE A 276 10.23 41.08 -1.22
C PHE A 276 11.20 42.01 -1.96
N ILE A 277 12.47 41.62 -2.14
CA ILE A 277 13.43 42.38 -2.95
C ILE A 277 12.86 42.64 -4.35
N ARG A 278 12.35 41.59 -5.00
CA ARG A 278 11.72 41.70 -6.32
C ARG A 278 10.54 42.67 -6.31
N GLU A 279 9.58 42.49 -5.40
CA GLU A 279 8.37 43.32 -5.38
C GLU A 279 8.67 44.77 -5.02
N LEU A 280 9.68 45.01 -4.16
CA LEU A 280 10.17 46.34 -3.82
C LEU A 280 10.81 47.04 -5.02
N ILE A 281 11.64 46.33 -5.81
CA ILE A 281 12.24 46.88 -7.03
C ILE A 281 11.15 47.25 -8.05
N LYS A 282 10.13 46.41 -8.23
CA LYS A 282 8.98 46.73 -9.11
C LYS A 282 8.23 47.97 -8.65
N GLU A 283 8.03 48.13 -7.35
CA GLU A 283 7.35 49.31 -6.79
C GLU A 283 8.19 50.58 -7.04
N LEU A 284 9.49 50.54 -6.74
CA LEU A 284 10.44 51.62 -7.04
C LEU A 284 10.46 51.99 -8.53
N PHE A 285 10.37 50.98 -9.38
CA PHE A 285 10.28 51.16 -10.83
C PHE A 285 9.00 51.91 -11.21
N SER A 286 7.85 51.52 -10.64
CA SER A 286 6.55 52.18 -10.90
C SER A 286 6.50 53.64 -10.44
N HIS A 287 7.27 54.00 -9.42
CA HIS A 287 7.40 55.37 -8.91
C HIS A 287 8.48 56.20 -9.66
N ASN A 288 9.02 55.68 -10.78
CA ASN A 288 10.06 56.34 -11.59
C ASN A 288 11.33 56.68 -10.79
N VAL A 289 11.67 55.88 -9.78
CA VAL A 289 12.90 56.04 -8.97
C VAL A 289 14.13 55.53 -9.70
N LEU A 290 13.90 54.48 -10.51
CA LEU A 290 14.90 53.79 -11.32
C LEU A 290 14.70 54.20 -12.78
N LEU A 291 15.63 54.99 -13.33
CA LEU A 291 15.55 55.51 -14.69
C LEU A 291 16.73 54.99 -15.50
N PHE A 292 16.48 54.51 -16.72
CA PHE A 292 17.55 54.14 -17.64
C PHE A 292 17.97 55.37 -18.45
N ASN A 293 19.25 55.75 -18.37
CA ASN A 293 19.79 56.84 -19.17
C ASN A 293 20.28 56.30 -20.51
N GLU A 294 19.57 56.64 -21.60
CA GLU A 294 19.90 56.17 -22.94
C GLU A 294 21.24 56.68 -23.46
N LYS A 295 21.68 57.88 -23.03
CA LYS A 295 22.95 58.47 -23.48
C LYS A 295 24.15 57.79 -22.82
N THR A 296 24.04 57.44 -21.54
CA THR A 296 25.14 56.82 -20.78
C THR A 296 25.05 55.29 -20.74
N GLN A 297 23.94 54.71 -21.21
CA GLN A 297 23.65 53.28 -21.17
C GLN A 297 23.67 52.68 -19.75
N LYS A 298 23.42 53.51 -18.73
CA LYS A 298 23.48 53.16 -17.31
C LYS A 298 22.17 53.43 -16.58
N TRP A 299 21.93 52.68 -15.51
CA TRP A 299 20.82 52.91 -14.60
C TRP A 299 21.12 54.06 -13.64
N CYS A 300 20.22 55.03 -13.56
CA CYS A 300 20.28 56.16 -12.64
C CYS A 300 19.22 56.02 -11.53
N ILE A 301 19.64 56.24 -10.29
CA ILE A 301 18.77 56.23 -9.10
C ILE A 301 18.50 57.68 -8.70
N LYS A 302 17.22 58.05 -8.56
CA LYS A 302 16.83 59.40 -8.16
C LYS A 302 17.33 59.72 -6.74
N LYS A 303 18.08 60.81 -6.53
CA LYS A 303 18.77 61.11 -5.25
C LYS A 303 17.89 61.10 -3.99
N ASN A 304 16.61 61.43 -4.10
CA ASN A 304 15.65 61.48 -2.98
C ASN A 304 14.83 60.19 -2.82
N TYR A 305 15.35 59.03 -3.24
CA TYR A 305 14.66 57.74 -3.15
C TYR A 305 14.30 57.33 -1.71
N LYS A 306 14.98 57.87 -0.70
CA LYS A 306 14.74 57.61 0.72
C LYS A 306 13.51 58.34 1.27
N ASP A 307 13.07 59.41 0.63
CA ASP A 307 11.94 60.25 1.06
C ASP A 307 10.59 59.75 0.51
N ILE A 308 10.63 58.70 -0.31
CA ILE A 308 9.45 58.08 -0.90
C ILE A 308 8.83 57.18 0.16
N GLU A 309 7.52 57.34 0.39
CA GLU A 309 6.76 56.45 1.26
C GLU A 309 6.75 55.04 0.68
N ILE A 310 7.66 54.20 1.17
CA ILE A 310 7.84 52.86 0.65
C ILE A 310 7.39 51.84 1.70
N PRO A 311 6.51 50.90 1.32
CA PRO A 311 6.06 49.82 2.18
C PRO A 311 7.21 49.06 2.86
N HIS A 312 7.31 49.16 4.20
CA HIS A 312 8.27 48.36 4.99
C HIS A 312 7.84 46.89 5.19
N SER A 313 6.77 46.43 4.54
CA SER A 313 6.33 45.03 4.58
C SER A 313 5.62 44.61 3.30
N MET A 314 5.68 43.31 2.99
CA MET A 314 4.97 42.70 1.87
C MET A 314 3.47 42.98 1.87
N LYS A 315 2.84 42.96 3.06
CA LYS A 315 1.41 43.28 3.21
C LYS A 315 1.11 44.71 2.77
N LYS A 316 1.97 45.68 3.12
CA LYS A 316 1.81 47.09 2.71
C LYS A 316 2.00 47.28 1.19
N ILE A 317 2.87 46.51 0.53
CA ILE A 317 2.99 46.54 -0.96
C ILE A 317 1.66 46.11 -1.59
N PHE A 318 1.11 44.98 -1.14
CA PHE A 318 -0.16 44.49 -1.70
C PHE A 318 -1.31 45.45 -1.41
N ILE A 319 -1.40 46.03 -0.21
CA ILE A 319 -2.40 47.05 0.12
C ILE A 319 -2.26 48.28 -0.80
N SER A 320 -1.04 48.76 -1.08
CA SER A 320 -0.81 49.87 -2.03
C SER A 320 -1.36 49.55 -3.43
N ARG A 321 -1.15 48.33 -3.93
CA ARG A 321 -1.67 47.88 -5.22
C ARG A 321 -3.19 47.74 -5.22
N LEU A 322 -3.77 47.25 -4.13
CA LEU A 322 -5.22 47.10 -3.94
C LEU A 322 -5.96 48.46 -3.88
N ARG A 323 -5.38 49.47 -3.21
CA ARG A 323 -5.99 50.82 -3.10
C ARG A 323 -6.27 51.50 -4.43
N LYS A 324 -5.51 51.16 -5.47
CA LYS A 324 -5.66 51.76 -6.81
C LYS A 324 -6.71 51.04 -7.65
N ILE A 325 -7.31 49.95 -7.19
CA ILE A 325 -8.23 49.10 -7.96
C ILE A 325 -9.64 49.70 -7.88
N GLU A 326 -10.34 49.66 -9.01
CA GLU A 326 -11.75 50.05 -9.08
C GLU A 326 -12.66 49.07 -8.33
N LYS A 327 -13.90 49.48 -8.06
CA LYS A 327 -14.86 48.69 -7.28
C LYS A 327 -15.11 47.30 -7.88
N GLU A 328 -15.20 47.19 -9.20
CA GLU A 328 -15.43 45.92 -9.91
C GLU A 328 -14.26 44.94 -9.74
N GLY A 329 -13.02 45.42 -9.86
CA GLY A 329 -11.81 44.61 -9.66
C GLY A 329 -11.62 44.17 -8.22
N ALA A 330 -11.98 45.01 -7.25
CA ALA A 330 -11.98 44.64 -5.84
C ALA A 330 -12.99 43.53 -5.56
N ALA A 331 -14.23 43.66 -6.02
CA ALA A 331 -15.26 42.62 -5.88
C ALA A 331 -14.85 41.28 -6.53
N TYR A 332 -14.20 41.34 -7.70
CA TYR A 332 -13.63 40.18 -8.38
C TYR A 332 -12.61 39.45 -7.51
N LEU A 333 -11.65 40.19 -6.95
CA LEU A 333 -10.60 39.66 -6.09
C LEU A 333 -11.15 39.09 -4.77
N GLU A 334 -12.18 39.70 -4.20
CA GLU A 334 -12.83 39.20 -2.99
C GLU A 334 -13.43 37.80 -3.21
N VAL A 335 -14.23 37.62 -4.27
CA VAL A 335 -14.80 36.30 -4.63
C VAL A 335 -13.71 35.29 -4.94
N ALA A 336 -12.74 35.68 -5.77
CA ALA A 336 -11.58 34.85 -6.11
C ALA A 336 -10.85 34.36 -4.85
N SER A 337 -10.69 35.23 -3.85
CA SER A 337 -9.97 34.90 -2.61
C SER A 337 -10.66 33.79 -1.80
N LEU A 338 -11.99 33.68 -1.90
CA LEU A 338 -12.80 32.66 -1.23
C LEU A 338 -12.78 31.32 -1.97
N LEU A 339 -12.65 31.32 -3.31
CA LEU A 339 -12.61 30.10 -4.13
C LEU A 339 -11.33 29.29 -3.96
N GLY A 340 -10.17 29.95 -3.79
CA GLY A 340 -8.90 29.24 -3.70
C GLY A 340 -7.71 30.07 -4.15
N GLU A 341 -6.50 29.51 -4.11
CA GLU A 341 -5.34 30.11 -4.77
C GLU A 341 -5.49 30.09 -6.29
N ARG A 342 -6.03 28.98 -6.81
CA ARG A 342 -6.42 28.78 -8.21
C ARG A 342 -7.94 28.74 -8.31
N PHE A 343 -8.48 29.36 -9.35
CA PHE A 343 -9.91 29.41 -9.59
C PHE A 343 -10.23 29.60 -11.07
N GLN A 344 -11.45 29.25 -11.46
CA GLN A 344 -11.95 29.47 -12.81
C GLN A 344 -12.54 30.88 -12.94
N PRO A 345 -12.10 31.70 -13.92
CA PRO A 345 -12.65 33.04 -14.12
C PRO A 345 -14.16 33.06 -14.34
N ASP A 346 -14.69 32.06 -15.04
CA ASP A 346 -16.12 31.97 -15.35
C ASP A 346 -16.97 31.77 -14.07
N LEU A 347 -16.44 31.08 -13.07
CA LEU A 347 -17.11 30.92 -11.78
C LEU A 347 -17.23 32.25 -11.04
N VAL A 348 -16.16 33.06 -11.03
CA VAL A 348 -16.18 34.41 -10.43
C VAL A 348 -17.16 35.32 -11.16
N ARG A 349 -17.16 35.26 -12.50
CA ARG A 349 -18.09 36.01 -13.36
C ARG A 349 -19.54 35.68 -13.00
N GLN A 350 -19.88 34.41 -12.88
CA GLN A 350 -21.23 33.96 -12.53
C GLN A 350 -21.63 34.34 -11.10
N VAL A 351 -20.69 34.36 -10.15
CA VAL A 351 -20.97 34.80 -8.77
C VAL A 351 -21.26 36.29 -8.70
N LEU A 352 -20.59 37.11 -9.51
CA LEU A 352 -20.77 38.57 -9.55
C LEU A 352 -21.81 39.06 -10.56
N ASP A 353 -22.47 38.15 -11.30
CA ASP A 353 -23.36 38.45 -12.44
C ASP A 353 -22.71 39.34 -13.51
N PHE A 354 -21.40 39.24 -13.71
CA PHE A 354 -20.71 40.02 -14.73
C PHE A 354 -21.02 39.47 -16.14
N SER A 355 -21.20 40.37 -17.10
CA SER A 355 -21.18 39.98 -18.53
C SER A 355 -19.79 39.46 -18.91
N VAL A 356 -19.72 38.66 -19.98
CA VAL A 356 -18.43 38.16 -20.51
C VAL A 356 -17.49 39.33 -20.85
N GLY A 357 -18.02 40.43 -21.39
CA GLY A 357 -17.24 41.63 -21.70
C GLY A 357 -16.67 42.32 -20.45
N GLN A 358 -17.49 42.55 -19.43
CA GLN A 358 -17.06 43.16 -18.16
C GLN A 358 -16.00 42.31 -17.46
N ALA A 359 -16.21 41.00 -17.34
CA ALA A 359 -15.24 40.11 -16.70
C ALA A 359 -13.88 40.11 -17.44
N LYS A 360 -13.89 40.13 -18.78
CA LYS A 360 -12.65 40.26 -19.57
C LYS A 360 -11.93 41.58 -19.33
N GLN A 361 -12.64 42.70 -19.24
CA GLN A 361 -12.04 44.00 -18.95
C GLN A 361 -11.42 44.06 -17.54
N VAL A 362 -12.15 43.56 -16.54
CA VAL A 362 -11.65 43.48 -15.16
C VAL A 362 -10.42 42.58 -15.08
N LEU A 363 -10.47 41.40 -15.70
CA LEU A 363 -9.32 40.49 -15.77
C LEU A 363 -8.11 41.13 -16.47
N ALA A 364 -8.30 41.81 -17.60
CA ALA A 364 -7.23 42.52 -18.30
C ALA A 364 -6.53 43.54 -17.37
N ARG A 365 -7.30 44.34 -16.63
CA ARG A 365 -6.75 45.30 -15.64
C ARG A 365 -6.03 44.61 -14.48
N LEU A 366 -6.54 43.48 -14.00
CA LEU A 366 -5.91 42.69 -12.94
C LEU A 366 -4.62 41.99 -13.43
N TYR A 367 -4.55 41.60 -14.70
CA TYR A 367 -3.33 41.12 -15.36
C TYR A 367 -2.29 42.23 -15.54
N GLU A 368 -2.70 43.40 -16.04
CA GLU A 368 -1.83 44.59 -16.18
C GLU A 368 -1.20 45.00 -14.84
N ARG A 369 -1.93 44.79 -13.73
CA ARG A 369 -1.48 45.09 -12.36
C ARG A 369 -0.78 43.92 -11.67
N TYR A 370 -0.61 42.79 -12.36
CA TYR A 370 0.08 41.60 -11.89
C TYR A 370 -0.46 41.02 -10.58
N LEU A 371 -1.79 41.01 -10.40
CA LEU A 371 -2.41 40.47 -9.17
C LEU A 371 -2.80 39.00 -9.33
N ILE A 372 -3.27 38.61 -10.53
CA ILE A 372 -3.75 37.26 -10.83
C ILE A 372 -3.25 36.85 -12.21
N PRO A 373 -2.03 36.32 -12.39
CA PRO A 373 -1.58 35.82 -13.70
C PRO A 373 -2.41 34.62 -14.23
N VAL A 374 -2.40 34.44 -15.55
CA VAL A 374 -2.91 33.23 -16.22
C VAL A 374 -1.92 32.08 -15.99
N VAL A 375 -2.43 30.90 -15.61
CA VAL A 375 -1.60 29.71 -15.38
C VAL A 375 -1.85 28.65 -16.46
N GLU A 376 -3.11 28.44 -16.83
CA GLU A 376 -3.53 27.53 -17.91
C GLU A 376 -4.63 28.19 -18.75
N THR A 377 -5.00 27.54 -19.85
CA THR A 377 -5.99 28.04 -20.82
C THR A 377 -7.33 28.45 -20.20
N ASN A 378 -7.73 27.88 -19.04
CA ASN A 378 -8.99 28.18 -18.35
C ASN A 378 -8.86 28.41 -16.84
N SER A 379 -7.64 28.56 -16.30
CA SER A 379 -7.41 28.73 -14.87
C SER A 379 -6.47 29.91 -14.58
N VAL A 380 -6.80 30.65 -13.52
CA VAL A 380 -6.01 31.79 -13.04
C VAL A 380 -5.60 31.58 -11.59
N GLN A 381 -4.49 32.17 -11.20
CA GLN A 381 -3.94 32.03 -9.85
C GLN A 381 -3.53 33.38 -9.29
N PHE A 382 -3.70 33.59 -7.99
CA PHE A 382 -3.08 34.74 -7.32
C PHE A 382 -1.56 34.70 -7.48
N ILE A 383 -0.94 35.85 -7.76
CA ILE A 383 0.52 35.93 -7.89
C ILE A 383 1.25 35.47 -6.61
N HIS A 384 0.58 35.56 -5.46
CA HIS A 384 1.11 35.12 -4.18
C HIS A 384 0.00 34.75 -3.18
N PRO A 385 0.18 33.69 -2.38
CA PRO A 385 -0.78 33.29 -1.33
C PRO A 385 -1.10 34.42 -0.33
N LEU A 386 -0.09 35.19 0.10
CA LEU A 386 -0.28 36.33 1.01
C LEU A 386 -1.23 37.42 0.46
N LEU A 387 -1.29 37.61 -0.86
CA LEU A 387 -2.23 38.56 -1.48
C LEU A 387 -3.66 38.07 -1.25
N ARG A 388 -3.93 36.78 -1.50
CA ARG A 388 -5.22 36.15 -1.22
C ARG A 388 -5.57 36.27 0.27
N GLU A 389 -4.65 35.97 1.17
CA GLU A 389 -4.88 36.06 2.62
C GLU A 389 -5.17 37.48 3.08
N THR A 390 -4.48 38.47 2.51
CA THR A 390 -4.71 39.89 2.81
C THR A 390 -6.12 40.29 2.39
N ILE A 391 -6.51 39.98 1.16
CA ILE A 391 -7.84 40.28 0.63
C ILE A 391 -8.91 39.56 1.45
N ARG A 392 -8.74 38.26 1.68
CA ARG A 392 -9.68 37.46 2.48
C ARG A 392 -9.82 38.01 3.90
N GLY A 393 -8.71 38.38 4.54
CA GLY A 393 -8.68 38.93 5.90
C GLY A 393 -9.34 40.31 6.03
N ASP A 394 -9.35 41.10 4.94
CA ASP A 394 -9.99 42.42 4.90
C ASP A 394 -11.51 42.32 4.64
N ILE A 395 -12.03 41.16 4.18
CA ILE A 395 -13.46 40.93 4.01
C ILE A 395 -14.09 40.64 5.39
N SER A 396 -15.05 41.47 5.81
CA SER A 396 -15.87 41.22 7.01
C SER A 396 -16.52 39.83 6.97
N GLN A 397 -16.66 39.18 8.12
CA GLN A 397 -17.25 37.82 8.19
C GLN A 397 -18.65 37.73 7.56
N ASP A 398 -19.50 38.76 7.72
CA ASP A 398 -20.84 38.79 7.11
C ASP A 398 -20.77 38.80 5.58
N LYS A 399 -19.87 39.62 5.01
CA LYS A 399 -19.65 39.65 3.56
C LYS A 399 -19.06 38.32 3.05
N GLN A 400 -18.11 37.71 3.77
CA GLN A 400 -17.59 36.39 3.41
C GLN A 400 -18.72 35.35 3.36
N ARG A 401 -19.60 35.36 4.37
CA ARG A 401 -20.73 34.44 4.46
C ARG A 401 -21.69 34.60 3.27
N ILE A 402 -22.07 35.84 2.91
CA ILE A 402 -22.91 36.13 1.74
C ILE A 402 -22.26 35.59 0.46
N LEU A 403 -20.97 35.85 0.26
CA LEU A 403 -20.26 35.39 -0.94
C LEU A 403 -20.12 33.87 -0.98
N HIS A 404 -19.86 33.21 0.15
CA HIS A 404 -19.82 31.75 0.25
C HIS A 404 -21.16 31.09 -0.12
N ARG A 405 -22.29 31.67 0.31
CA ARG A 405 -23.64 31.21 -0.09
C ARG A 405 -23.84 31.32 -1.59
N ARG A 406 -23.50 32.47 -2.15
CA ARG A 406 -23.63 32.73 -3.59
C ARG A 406 -22.74 31.83 -4.43
N ILE A 407 -21.51 31.56 -3.99
CA ILE A 407 -20.61 30.57 -4.61
C ILE A 407 -21.28 29.18 -4.62
N ALA A 408 -21.84 28.74 -3.49
CA ALA A 408 -22.50 27.43 -3.40
C ALA A 408 -23.73 27.31 -4.34
N GLU A 409 -24.46 28.39 -4.55
CA GLU A 409 -25.59 28.47 -5.48
C GLU A 409 -25.16 28.39 -6.94
N VAL A 410 -24.06 29.07 -7.31
CA VAL A 410 -23.51 28.98 -8.67
C VAL A 410 -22.94 27.59 -8.93
N LEU A 411 -22.18 27.03 -7.99
CA LEU A 411 -21.65 25.66 -8.09
C LEU A 411 -22.77 24.61 -8.26
N LYS A 412 -23.97 24.84 -7.69
CA LYS A 412 -25.13 23.97 -7.92
C LYS A 412 -25.52 23.89 -9.41
N LYS A 413 -25.32 24.96 -10.18
CA LYS A 413 -25.61 25.01 -11.62
C LYS A 413 -24.48 24.43 -12.47
N VAL A 414 -23.23 24.72 -12.10
CA VAL A 414 -22.04 24.35 -12.88
C VAL A 414 -21.59 22.91 -12.64
N THR A 415 -21.55 22.45 -11.38
CA THR A 415 -21.14 21.10 -10.99
C THR A 415 -22.17 20.46 -10.03
N PRO A 416 -23.37 20.08 -10.54
CA PRO A 416 -24.48 19.63 -9.69
C PRO A 416 -24.16 18.39 -8.83
N PHE A 417 -23.21 17.54 -9.27
CA PHE A 417 -22.84 16.29 -8.63
C PHE A 417 -21.61 16.38 -7.69
N GLU A 418 -20.95 17.54 -7.58
CA GLU A 418 -19.84 17.75 -6.63
C GLU A 418 -20.36 18.28 -5.28
N PHE A 419 -20.94 17.39 -4.47
CA PHE A 419 -21.58 17.79 -3.21
C PHE A 419 -20.57 18.34 -2.20
N SER A 420 -19.35 17.82 -2.15
CA SER A 420 -18.32 18.17 -1.16
C SER A 420 -17.81 19.61 -1.31
N LEU A 421 -17.51 20.04 -2.54
CA LEU A 421 -17.06 21.41 -2.81
C LEU A 421 -18.18 22.41 -2.52
N ARG A 422 -19.40 22.08 -2.94
CA ARG A 422 -20.60 22.87 -2.63
C ARG A 422 -20.86 22.95 -1.13
N ALA A 423 -20.76 21.84 -0.41
CA ALA A 423 -20.94 21.80 1.03
C ALA A 423 -19.90 22.66 1.74
N GLN A 424 -18.62 22.62 1.34
CA GLN A 424 -17.57 23.46 1.90
C GLN A 424 -17.94 24.96 1.89
N HIS A 425 -18.41 25.48 0.75
CA HIS A 425 -18.88 26.86 0.66
C HIS A 425 -20.23 27.06 1.37
N ALA A 426 -21.14 26.09 1.31
CA ALA A 426 -22.42 26.14 2.00
C ALA A 426 -22.32 26.00 3.53
N THR A 427 -21.18 25.63 4.09
CA THR A 427 -20.99 25.51 5.54
C THR A 427 -19.92 26.44 6.09
N ALA A 428 -19.22 27.18 5.22
CA ALA A 428 -18.24 28.18 5.65
C ALA A 428 -18.91 29.31 6.45
N LEU A 429 -18.42 29.57 7.66
CA LEU A 429 -18.94 30.57 8.59
C LEU A 429 -20.45 30.44 8.86
N ILE A 430 -20.98 29.21 8.78
CA ILE A 430 -22.39 28.97 9.03
C ILE A 430 -22.74 29.24 10.50
N THR A 431 -23.91 29.83 10.73
CA THR A 431 -24.50 29.89 12.06
C THR A 431 -25.79 29.09 12.10
N GLU A 432 -26.21 28.67 13.30
CA GLU A 432 -27.41 27.86 13.48
C GLU A 432 -28.67 28.49 12.88
N LYS A 433 -28.74 29.83 12.78
CA LYS A 433 -29.88 30.54 12.16
C LYS A 433 -30.11 30.15 10.70
N GLU A 434 -29.07 29.73 9.97
CA GLU A 434 -29.16 29.35 8.56
C GLU A 434 -29.45 27.88 8.30
N TYR A 435 -29.50 27.05 9.36
CA TYR A 435 -29.83 25.64 9.22
C TYR A 435 -31.18 25.50 8.53
N ASN A 436 -31.22 24.70 7.45
CA ASN A 436 -32.41 24.40 6.66
C ASN A 436 -32.32 23.02 5.99
N LEU A 437 -33.45 22.50 5.50
CA LEU A 437 -33.53 21.17 4.91
C LEU A 437 -32.72 21.03 3.61
N ASN A 438 -32.60 22.09 2.80
CA ASN A 438 -31.78 22.05 1.59
C ASN A 438 -30.29 21.88 1.92
N LEU A 439 -29.83 22.57 2.96
CA LEU A 439 -28.47 22.42 3.47
C LEU A 439 -28.25 21.02 4.05
N PHE A 440 -29.22 20.49 4.80
CA PHE A 440 -29.17 19.11 5.29
C PHE A 440 -28.90 18.11 4.16
N HIS A 441 -29.68 18.17 3.06
CA HIS A 441 -29.50 17.26 1.93
C HIS A 441 -28.12 17.41 1.28
N LEU A 442 -27.62 18.64 1.14
CA LEU A 442 -26.29 18.90 0.59
C LEU A 442 -25.19 18.29 1.46
N VAL A 443 -25.22 18.56 2.77
CA VAL A 443 -24.21 18.09 3.71
C VAL A 443 -24.26 16.57 3.89
N PHE A 444 -25.47 15.98 3.92
CA PHE A 444 -25.63 14.52 3.96
C PHE A 444 -25.06 13.83 2.72
N ASN A 445 -25.31 14.37 1.53
CA ASN A 445 -24.74 13.82 0.29
C ASN A 445 -23.22 14.01 0.23
N ALA A 446 -22.69 15.15 0.72
CA ALA A 446 -21.26 15.35 0.87
C ALA A 446 -20.63 14.34 1.85
N ALA A 447 -21.29 14.03 2.96
CA ALA A 447 -20.83 13.00 3.91
C ALA A 447 -20.73 11.62 3.24
N ARG A 448 -21.75 11.22 2.47
CA ARG A 448 -21.74 9.96 1.70
C ARG A 448 -20.67 9.95 0.61
N GLU A 449 -20.49 11.06 -0.10
CA GLU A 449 -19.44 11.22 -1.12
C GLU A 449 -18.05 11.02 -0.51
N GLN A 450 -17.79 11.59 0.67
CA GLN A 450 -16.52 11.42 1.39
C GLN A 450 -16.34 10.01 1.95
N GLU A 451 -17.40 9.41 2.51
CA GLU A 451 -17.37 8.02 2.98
C GLU A 451 -17.07 7.04 1.83
N GLN A 452 -17.66 7.26 0.65
CA GLN A 452 -17.36 6.48 -0.56
C GLN A 452 -15.91 6.66 -1.01
N ARG A 453 -15.39 7.89 -0.96
CA ARG A 453 -13.98 8.20 -1.29
C ARG A 453 -12.99 7.67 -0.25
N GLY A 454 -13.46 7.35 0.96
CA GLY A 454 -12.63 6.86 2.07
C GLY A 454 -12.12 7.95 3.02
N ASP A 455 -12.53 9.21 2.85
CA ASP A 455 -12.24 10.30 3.80
C ASP A 455 -13.21 10.22 4.98
N LEU A 456 -12.97 9.27 5.87
CA LEU A 456 -13.82 9.00 7.03
C LEU A 456 -13.87 10.18 8.00
N THR A 457 -12.83 11.01 8.04
CA THR A 457 -12.77 12.20 8.93
C THR A 457 -13.69 13.30 8.42
N SER A 458 -13.60 13.65 7.14
CA SER A 458 -14.53 14.62 6.54
C SER A 458 -15.96 14.10 6.53
N ALA A 459 -16.15 12.80 6.27
CA ALA A 459 -17.47 12.17 6.39
C ALA A 459 -18.03 12.32 7.81
N TYR A 460 -17.23 12.07 8.85
CA TYR A 460 -17.63 12.27 10.24
C TYR A 460 -18.01 13.72 10.54
N SER A 461 -17.22 14.71 10.07
CA SER A 461 -17.54 16.12 10.25
C SER A 461 -18.86 16.52 9.58
N TYR A 462 -19.08 16.10 8.33
CA TYR A 462 -20.32 16.40 7.62
C TYR A 462 -21.53 15.68 8.22
N TYR A 463 -21.40 14.42 8.64
CA TYR A 463 -22.49 13.72 9.34
C TYR A 463 -22.88 14.41 10.65
N ASN A 464 -21.92 14.90 11.44
CA ASN A 464 -22.23 15.66 12.67
C ASN A 464 -22.97 16.96 12.37
N LEU A 465 -22.56 17.69 11.33
CA LEU A 465 -23.25 18.91 10.93
C LEU A 465 -24.66 18.62 10.41
N ALA A 466 -24.83 17.56 9.62
CA ALA A 466 -26.15 17.12 9.16
C ALA A 466 -27.06 16.75 10.34
N LEU A 467 -26.51 16.13 11.40
CA LEU A 467 -27.25 15.82 12.62
C LEU A 467 -27.66 17.10 13.38
N ALA A 468 -26.75 18.05 13.55
CA ALA A 468 -27.07 19.33 14.21
C ALA A 468 -28.17 20.11 13.47
N ILE A 469 -28.16 20.08 12.13
CA ILE A 469 -29.19 20.73 11.31
C ILE A 469 -30.55 20.05 11.56
N ILE A 470 -30.63 18.72 11.52
CA ILE A 470 -31.92 18.01 11.62
C ILE A 470 -32.49 18.04 13.04
N ASP A 471 -31.65 18.01 14.07
CA ASP A 471 -32.06 18.12 15.47
C ASP A 471 -32.70 19.49 15.77
N LYS A 472 -32.21 20.59 15.15
CA LYS A 472 -32.84 21.93 15.26
C LYS A 472 -34.28 21.94 14.77
N TYR A 473 -34.59 21.19 13.71
CA TYR A 473 -35.95 21.08 13.17
C TYR A 473 -36.84 20.14 14.00
N ARG A 474 -36.35 19.64 15.14
CA ARG A 474 -37.00 18.58 15.96
C ARG A 474 -37.45 17.40 15.10
N ASN A 475 -36.77 17.18 13.99
CA ASN A 475 -37.16 16.15 13.03
C ASN A 475 -36.39 14.88 13.36
N ASP A 476 -36.90 14.15 14.34
CA ASP A 476 -36.36 12.86 14.78
C ASP A 476 -36.71 11.72 13.79
N GLY A 477 -37.03 12.09 12.54
CA GLY A 477 -37.41 11.20 11.44
C GLY A 477 -36.25 10.41 10.85
N LEU A 478 -36.54 9.63 9.80
CA LEU A 478 -35.62 8.64 9.20
C LEU A 478 -34.20 9.18 8.91
N GLY A 479 -34.08 10.43 8.46
CA GLY A 479 -32.79 11.06 8.16
C GLY A 479 -31.85 11.17 9.36
N ALA A 480 -32.36 11.60 10.53
CA ALA A 480 -31.58 11.71 11.75
C ALA A 480 -31.08 10.34 12.22
N ILE A 481 -31.92 9.32 12.07
CA ILE A 481 -31.66 7.94 12.49
C ILE A 481 -30.56 7.31 11.63
N ILE A 482 -30.61 7.52 10.30
CA ILE A 482 -29.56 7.07 9.37
C ILE A 482 -28.23 7.73 9.74
N ILE A 483 -28.21 9.03 9.96
CA ILE A 483 -26.98 9.77 10.30
C ILE A 483 -26.40 9.29 11.62
N ARG A 484 -27.21 9.15 12.67
CA ARG A 484 -26.76 8.60 13.96
C ARG A 484 -26.12 7.22 13.75
N ALA A 485 -26.71 6.34 12.94
CA ALA A 485 -26.14 5.03 12.65
C ALA A 485 -24.77 5.11 11.93
N HIS A 486 -24.61 5.96 10.91
CA HIS A 486 -23.32 6.17 10.26
C HIS A 486 -22.28 6.77 11.21
N LEU A 487 -22.65 7.78 12.00
CA LEU A 487 -21.77 8.37 13.02
C LEU A 487 -21.29 7.33 14.01
N TYR A 488 -22.19 6.51 14.54
CA TYR A 488 -21.84 5.44 15.47
C TYR A 488 -20.85 4.44 14.87
N ILE A 489 -21.07 4.00 13.62
CA ILE A 489 -20.13 3.12 12.91
C ILE A 489 -18.77 3.82 12.75
N LEU A 490 -18.77 5.11 12.39
CA LEU A 490 -17.55 5.91 12.22
C LEU A 490 -16.82 6.15 13.55
N GLU A 491 -17.51 6.49 14.64
CA GLU A 491 -16.94 6.68 15.98
C GLU A 491 -16.24 5.42 16.48
N GLN A 492 -16.83 4.26 16.18
CA GLN A 492 -16.17 3.02 16.51
C GLN A 492 -14.90 2.81 15.67
N SER A 493 -14.94 3.12 14.37
CA SER A 493 -13.77 2.96 13.49
C SER A 493 -12.64 3.96 13.74
N LEU A 494 -12.97 5.21 14.10
CA LEU A 494 -12.03 6.32 14.23
C LEU A 494 -11.57 6.54 15.68
N LYS A 495 -12.45 6.29 16.66
CA LYS A 495 -12.23 6.68 18.06
C LYS A 495 -12.26 5.50 19.04
N ASN A 496 -12.48 4.26 18.56
CA ASN A 496 -12.66 3.06 19.40
C ASN A 496 -13.69 3.26 20.53
N LYS A 497 -14.70 4.11 20.31
CA LYS A 497 -15.72 4.42 21.30
C LYS A 497 -16.80 3.34 21.28
N ASP A 498 -16.98 2.67 22.42
CA ASP A 498 -18.03 1.65 22.57
C ASP A 498 -19.41 2.30 22.69
N ILE A 499 -20.41 1.69 22.04
CA ILE A 499 -21.81 2.13 22.06
C ILE A 499 -22.59 1.24 23.01
N SER A 500 -23.48 1.82 23.81
CA SER A 500 -24.32 1.04 24.72
C SER A 500 -25.30 0.13 23.95
N PRO A 501 -25.64 -1.06 24.48
CA PRO A 501 -26.57 -1.97 23.82
C PRO A 501 -28.00 -1.40 23.76
N GLU A 502 -28.33 -0.42 24.59
CA GLU A 502 -29.61 0.27 24.63
C GLU A 502 -29.71 1.30 23.52
N GLU A 503 -28.67 2.13 23.32
CA GLU A 503 -28.60 3.09 22.21
C GLU A 503 -28.61 2.40 20.86
N ALA A 504 -27.77 1.38 20.67
CA ALA A 504 -27.75 0.60 19.42
C ALA A 504 -29.11 -0.05 19.13
N SER A 505 -29.81 -0.53 20.18
CA SER A 505 -31.16 -1.11 20.06
C SER A 505 -32.18 -0.08 19.61
N ALA A 506 -32.18 1.10 20.22
CA ALA A 506 -33.14 2.16 19.92
C ALA A 506 -33.01 2.60 18.46
N VAL A 507 -31.78 2.85 17.99
CA VAL A 507 -31.52 3.26 16.59
C VAL A 507 -31.90 2.14 15.62
N THR A 508 -31.51 0.89 15.90
CA THR A 508 -31.77 -0.26 15.02
C THR A 508 -33.26 -0.58 14.89
N GLN A 509 -34.02 -0.55 15.99
CA GLN A 509 -35.47 -0.75 15.95
C GLN A 509 -36.15 0.27 15.04
N ARG A 510 -35.76 1.55 15.15
CA ARG A 510 -36.33 2.57 14.28
C ARG A 510 -35.91 2.33 12.82
N LEU A 511 -34.64 2.01 12.53
CA LEU A 511 -34.19 1.66 11.16
C LEU A 511 -34.99 0.49 10.55
N PHE A 512 -35.27 -0.55 11.34
CA PHE A 512 -36.02 -1.73 10.89
C PHE A 512 -37.47 -1.40 10.53
N ARG A 513 -38.13 -0.49 11.27
CA ARG A 513 -39.47 0.00 10.91
C ARG A 513 -39.53 0.68 9.54
N PHE A 514 -38.40 1.21 9.06
CA PHE A 514 -38.26 1.82 7.74
C PHE A 514 -37.61 0.88 6.70
N GLY A 515 -37.46 -0.42 7.00
CA GLY A 515 -36.88 -1.41 6.08
C GLY A 515 -35.35 -1.32 5.91
N LEU A 516 -34.64 -0.50 6.68
CA LEU A 516 -33.19 -0.32 6.61
C LEU A 516 -32.43 -1.37 7.43
N PHE A 517 -32.68 -2.64 7.13
CA PHE A 517 -32.17 -3.77 7.91
C PHE A 517 -30.65 -3.90 7.89
N SER A 518 -30.02 -3.66 6.74
CA SER A 518 -28.56 -3.80 6.58
C SER A 518 -27.78 -2.82 7.45
N LEU A 519 -28.22 -1.55 7.49
CA LEU A 519 -27.60 -0.50 8.29
C LEU A 519 -27.77 -0.78 9.79
N GLY A 520 -28.98 -1.15 10.22
CA GLY A 520 -29.24 -1.50 11.62
C GLY A 520 -28.44 -2.72 12.10
N VAL A 521 -28.33 -3.75 11.24
CA VAL A 521 -27.48 -4.92 11.54
C VAL A 521 -26.00 -4.54 11.58
N ASN A 522 -25.51 -3.72 10.64
CA ASN A 522 -24.11 -3.30 10.62
C ASN A 522 -23.73 -2.49 11.88
N LEU A 523 -24.62 -1.63 12.38
CA LEU A 523 -24.43 -0.90 13.64
C LEU A 523 -24.20 -1.87 14.82
N TYR A 524 -25.06 -2.88 14.96
CA TYR A 524 -24.91 -3.91 16.00
C TYR A 524 -23.66 -4.77 15.81
N ILE A 525 -23.36 -5.13 14.55
CA ILE A 525 -22.18 -5.94 14.24
C ILE A 525 -20.91 -5.20 14.62
N ALA A 526 -20.84 -3.90 14.31
CA ALA A 526 -19.76 -3.06 14.74
C ALA A 526 -19.65 -3.13 16.27
N ALA A 527 -20.72 -2.79 17.01
CA ALA A 527 -20.68 -2.72 18.48
C ALA A 527 -20.19 -4.02 19.15
N TYR A 528 -20.73 -5.20 18.79
CA TYR A 528 -20.26 -6.44 19.43
C TYR A 528 -18.83 -6.81 18.99
N ARG A 529 -18.40 -6.49 17.75
CA ARG A 529 -17.04 -6.78 17.29
C ARG A 529 -16.00 -5.99 18.09
N SER A 530 -16.34 -4.78 18.55
CA SER A 530 -15.48 -4.05 19.50
C SER A 530 -15.25 -4.87 20.76
N LEU A 531 -16.33 -5.30 21.42
CA LEU A 531 -16.28 -6.13 22.63
C LEU A 531 -15.56 -7.46 22.40
N TYR A 532 -15.79 -8.09 21.23
CA TYR A 532 -15.11 -9.31 20.84
C TYR A 532 -13.60 -9.09 20.71
N ASN A 533 -13.16 -7.97 20.14
CA ASN A 533 -11.74 -7.62 20.03
C ASN A 533 -11.10 -7.29 21.39
N GLN A 534 -11.90 -6.83 22.36
CA GLN A 534 -11.49 -6.65 23.77
C GLN A 534 -11.60 -7.94 24.59
N PHE A 535 -11.84 -9.10 23.96
CA PHE A 535 -12.03 -10.41 24.60
C PHE A 535 -13.22 -10.55 25.55
N ARG A 536 -14.16 -9.60 25.51
CA ARG A 536 -15.38 -9.62 26.34
C ARG A 536 -16.46 -10.46 25.64
N PHE A 537 -16.19 -11.76 25.45
CA PHE A 537 -17.02 -12.64 24.60
C PHE A 537 -18.46 -12.81 25.11
N PHE A 538 -18.65 -12.95 26.42
CA PHE A 538 -19.99 -13.05 27.02
C PHE A 538 -20.80 -11.76 26.85
N ALA A 539 -20.14 -10.59 26.96
CA ALA A 539 -20.78 -9.31 26.67
C ALA A 539 -21.15 -9.22 25.18
N ALA A 540 -20.23 -9.58 24.27
CA ALA A 540 -20.51 -9.62 22.83
C ALA A 540 -21.68 -10.56 22.48
N GLU A 541 -21.78 -11.72 23.14
CA GLU A 541 -22.89 -12.66 22.93
C GLU A 541 -24.24 -12.05 23.34
N LYS A 542 -24.28 -11.29 24.45
CA LYS A 542 -25.48 -10.58 24.90
C LYS A 542 -26.00 -9.63 23.81
N TYR A 543 -25.11 -8.92 23.11
CA TYR A 543 -25.48 -8.02 22.01
C TYR A 543 -26.04 -8.80 20.81
N ILE A 544 -25.38 -9.87 20.39
CA ILE A 544 -25.88 -10.67 19.25
C ILE A 544 -27.21 -11.34 19.58
N LYS A 545 -27.41 -11.85 20.80
CA LYS A 545 -28.71 -12.40 21.23
C LYS A 545 -29.81 -11.34 21.20
N LYS A 546 -29.51 -10.10 21.64
CA LYS A 546 -30.45 -8.97 21.56
C LYS A 546 -30.80 -8.67 20.10
N LEU A 547 -29.82 -8.66 19.19
CA LEU A 547 -30.05 -8.49 17.76
C LEU A 547 -30.89 -9.63 17.15
N LEU A 548 -30.64 -10.89 17.52
CA LEU A 548 -31.44 -12.03 17.04
C LEU A 548 -32.89 -11.95 17.49
N LYS A 549 -33.14 -11.51 18.74
CA LYS A 549 -34.50 -11.24 19.23
C LYS A 549 -35.17 -10.10 18.47
N LEU A 550 -34.42 -9.04 18.18
CA LEU A 550 -34.92 -7.91 17.38
C LEU A 550 -35.32 -8.37 15.98
N ILE A 551 -34.43 -9.09 15.27
CA ILE A 551 -34.68 -9.59 13.91
C ILE A 551 -35.90 -10.51 13.86
N ALA A 552 -36.18 -11.29 14.91
CA ALA A 552 -37.34 -12.18 14.94
C ALA A 552 -38.69 -11.43 14.91
N GLY A 553 -38.73 -10.15 15.27
CA GLY A 553 -39.93 -9.31 15.24
C GLY A 553 -40.17 -8.56 13.92
N TYR A 554 -39.32 -8.77 12.90
CA TYR A 554 -39.40 -8.10 11.61
C TYR A 554 -39.18 -9.10 10.46
N ASP A 555 -39.72 -8.82 9.28
CA ASP A 555 -39.48 -9.62 8.07
C ASP A 555 -38.13 -9.25 7.42
N VAL A 556 -37.04 -9.64 8.07
CA VAL A 556 -35.67 -9.30 7.64
C VAL A 556 -35.20 -10.22 6.52
N PRO A 557 -34.56 -9.71 5.44
CA PRO A 557 -34.06 -10.51 4.34
C PRO A 557 -33.26 -11.73 4.78
N ARG A 558 -33.55 -12.87 4.14
CA ARG A 558 -33.00 -14.19 4.46
C ARG A 558 -31.46 -14.19 4.58
N ALA A 559 -30.77 -13.51 3.66
CA ALA A 559 -29.31 -13.39 3.65
C ALA A 559 -28.74 -12.63 4.86
N ILE A 560 -29.44 -11.60 5.36
CA ILE A 560 -29.04 -10.82 6.54
C ILE A 560 -29.23 -11.67 7.79
N THR A 561 -30.37 -12.35 7.90
CA THR A 561 -30.64 -13.29 9.02
C THR A 561 -29.60 -14.42 9.07
N PHE A 562 -29.18 -14.95 7.91
CA PHE A 562 -28.12 -15.94 7.84
C PHE A 562 -26.79 -15.40 8.39
N ARG A 563 -26.36 -14.22 7.92
CA ARG A 563 -25.14 -13.55 8.40
C ARG A 563 -25.14 -13.38 9.91
N VAL A 564 -26.22 -12.88 10.51
CA VAL A 564 -26.29 -12.64 11.96
C VAL A 564 -26.21 -13.95 12.76
N ARG A 565 -26.86 -15.03 12.29
CA ARG A 565 -26.77 -16.34 12.95
C ARG A 565 -25.37 -16.95 12.89
N ILE A 566 -24.63 -16.72 11.80
CA ILE A 566 -23.22 -17.12 11.73
C ILE A 566 -22.33 -16.27 12.65
N GLU A 567 -22.57 -14.97 12.74
CA GLU A 567 -21.85 -14.10 13.69
C GLU A 567 -22.07 -14.55 15.14
N HIS A 568 -23.27 -15.04 15.48
CA HIS A 568 -23.52 -15.67 16.78
C HIS A 568 -22.66 -16.92 17.00
N CYS A 569 -22.52 -17.77 15.98
CA CYS A 569 -21.66 -18.96 16.04
C CYS A 569 -20.18 -18.59 16.28
N LEU A 570 -19.71 -17.51 15.65
CA LEU A 570 -18.35 -17.00 15.83
C LEU A 570 -18.05 -16.61 17.28
N VAL A 571 -19.02 -15.95 17.96
CA VAL A 571 -18.90 -15.59 19.38
C VAL A 571 -19.01 -16.81 20.29
N LEU A 572 -20.01 -17.68 20.07
CA LEU A 572 -20.22 -18.90 20.86
C LEU A 572 -19.03 -19.87 20.83
N ARG A 573 -18.27 -19.90 19.72
CA ARG A 573 -17.05 -20.72 19.63
C ARG A 573 -16.01 -20.33 20.69
N ARG A 574 -16.01 -19.06 21.15
CA ARG A 574 -15.09 -18.56 22.18
C ARG A 574 -15.59 -18.77 23.61
N THR A 575 -16.88 -19.05 23.82
CA THR A 575 -17.46 -19.31 25.15
C THR A 575 -17.43 -20.79 25.57
N GLY A 576 -16.84 -21.67 24.74
CA GLY A 576 -16.65 -23.10 25.06
C GLY A 576 -17.77 -24.03 24.57
N GLU A 577 -18.74 -23.53 23.81
CA GLU A 577 -19.92 -24.29 23.37
C GLU A 577 -19.74 -24.95 21.98
N ALA A 578 -18.60 -25.61 21.74
CA ALA A 578 -18.22 -26.12 20.42
C ALA A 578 -19.26 -27.07 19.76
N GLU A 579 -19.86 -27.99 20.53
CA GLU A 579 -20.89 -28.92 20.03
C GLU A 579 -22.16 -28.18 19.60
N LYS A 580 -22.59 -27.20 20.39
CA LYS A 580 -23.76 -26.38 20.07
C LYS A 580 -23.51 -25.55 18.82
N VAL A 581 -22.31 -25.00 18.66
CA VAL A 581 -21.91 -24.28 17.45
C VAL A 581 -21.93 -25.21 16.24
N ARG A 582 -21.38 -26.42 16.35
CA ARG A 582 -21.41 -27.44 15.28
C ARG A 582 -22.84 -27.74 14.84
N ALA A 583 -23.71 -28.10 15.79
CA ALA A 583 -25.13 -28.38 15.52
C ALA A 583 -25.89 -27.16 14.98
N MET A 584 -25.49 -25.93 15.32
CA MET A 584 -26.09 -24.71 14.81
C MET A 584 -25.67 -24.46 13.35
N VAL A 585 -24.36 -24.53 13.05
CA VAL A 585 -23.84 -24.34 11.68
C VAL A 585 -24.38 -25.40 10.74
N GLU A 586 -24.44 -26.67 11.15
CA GLU A 586 -25.02 -27.76 10.34
C GLU A 586 -26.50 -27.52 10.02
N ARG A 587 -27.30 -27.09 11.02
CA ARG A 587 -28.70 -26.70 10.80
C ARG A 587 -28.82 -25.50 9.85
N LEU A 588 -27.90 -24.54 9.94
CA LEU A 588 -27.87 -23.41 9.03
C LEU A 588 -27.50 -23.85 7.61
N PHE A 589 -26.52 -24.73 7.42
CA PHE A 589 -26.13 -25.23 6.09
C PHE A 589 -27.19 -26.12 5.43
N LYS A 590 -28.10 -26.73 6.19
CA LYS A 590 -29.31 -27.37 5.64
C LYS A 590 -30.35 -26.36 5.15
N LYS A 591 -30.36 -25.15 5.71
CA LYS A 591 -31.33 -24.10 5.40
C LYS A 591 -30.79 -23.06 4.42
N TYR A 592 -29.49 -22.86 4.31
CA TYR A 592 -28.88 -21.79 3.52
C TYR A 592 -27.77 -22.34 2.64
N ASN A 593 -27.76 -21.88 1.40
CA ASN A 593 -26.79 -22.26 0.40
C ASN A 593 -25.64 -21.23 0.33
N PRO A 594 -24.48 -21.60 -0.21
CA PRO A 594 -23.38 -20.66 -0.43
C PRO A 594 -23.77 -19.42 -1.25
N GLU A 595 -24.68 -19.59 -2.23
CA GLU A 595 -25.18 -18.55 -3.11
C GLU A 595 -26.04 -17.50 -2.36
N ASP A 596 -26.65 -17.86 -1.23
CA ASP A 596 -27.47 -16.93 -0.45
C ASP A 596 -26.61 -15.83 0.20
N ASN A 597 -25.44 -16.21 0.72
CA ASN A 597 -24.45 -15.30 1.30
C ASN A 597 -23.13 -16.06 1.53
N PHE A 598 -22.23 -16.05 0.55
CA PHE A 598 -20.99 -16.80 0.66
C PHE A 598 -20.12 -16.35 1.84
N PHE A 599 -20.08 -15.05 2.14
CA PHE A 599 -19.30 -14.55 3.29
C PHE A 599 -19.75 -15.21 4.59
N ALA A 600 -21.05 -15.29 4.84
CA ALA A 600 -21.60 -15.98 6.01
C ALA A 600 -21.34 -17.50 5.95
N TYR A 601 -21.52 -18.12 4.80
CA TYR A 601 -21.24 -19.55 4.61
C TYR A 601 -19.77 -19.88 4.91
N GLY A 602 -18.85 -19.09 4.37
CA GLY A 602 -17.42 -19.22 4.55
C GLY A 602 -16.99 -19.00 6.00
N CYS A 603 -17.56 -18.00 6.69
CA CYS A 603 -17.40 -17.83 8.14
C CYS A 603 -17.84 -19.08 8.93
N GLY A 604 -18.92 -19.74 8.50
CA GLY A 604 -19.39 -21.00 9.08
C GLY A 604 -18.38 -22.15 8.90
N LEU A 605 -17.89 -22.36 7.69
CA LEU A 605 -16.85 -23.36 7.39
C LEU A 605 -15.58 -23.10 8.21
N ASN A 606 -15.13 -21.85 8.26
CA ASN A 606 -13.98 -21.44 9.04
C ASN A 606 -14.17 -21.73 10.54
N THR A 607 -15.37 -21.47 11.06
CA THR A 607 -15.72 -21.73 12.46
C THR A 607 -15.63 -23.23 12.79
N LEU A 608 -16.18 -24.09 11.93
CA LEU A 608 -16.09 -25.54 12.08
C LEU A 608 -14.64 -26.04 11.97
N GLY A 609 -13.89 -25.53 11.00
CA GLY A 609 -12.47 -25.87 10.81
C GLY A 609 -11.63 -25.52 12.04
N LEU A 610 -11.83 -24.32 12.62
CA LEU A 610 -11.14 -23.89 13.83
C LEU A 610 -11.52 -24.72 15.07
N ILE A 611 -12.76 -25.21 15.16
CA ILE A 611 -13.16 -26.14 16.23
C ILE A 611 -12.38 -27.44 16.10
N HIS A 612 -12.35 -28.06 14.91
CA HIS A 612 -11.61 -29.30 14.70
C HIS A 612 -10.10 -29.13 14.87
N PHE A 613 -9.54 -27.99 14.45
CA PHE A 613 -8.14 -27.66 14.68
C PHE A 613 -7.80 -27.67 16.18
N ARG A 614 -8.64 -27.06 17.03
CA ARG A 614 -8.47 -27.05 18.49
C ARG A 614 -8.63 -28.41 19.15
N GLU A 615 -9.54 -29.23 18.63
CA GLU A 615 -9.71 -30.61 19.09
C GLU A 615 -8.54 -31.53 18.63
N GLY A 616 -7.61 -31.01 17.80
CA GLY A 616 -6.51 -31.77 17.22
C GLY A 616 -6.93 -32.72 16.09
N ASP A 617 -8.13 -32.57 15.53
CA ASP A 617 -8.58 -33.29 14.33
C ASP A 617 -8.15 -32.54 13.07
N TYR A 618 -6.85 -32.53 12.82
CA TYR A 618 -6.23 -31.75 11.73
C TYR A 618 -6.65 -32.22 10.33
N GLU A 619 -7.05 -33.48 10.18
CA GLU A 619 -7.58 -33.98 8.90
C GLU A 619 -8.93 -33.36 8.57
N LYS A 620 -9.88 -33.34 9.51
CA LYS A 620 -11.16 -32.65 9.27
C LYS A 620 -10.98 -31.14 9.14
N ALA A 621 -10.11 -30.54 9.96
CA ALA A 621 -9.80 -29.12 9.87
C ALA A 621 -9.26 -28.75 8.48
N SER A 622 -8.26 -29.48 7.98
CA SER A 622 -7.68 -29.22 6.66
C SER A 622 -8.68 -29.46 5.52
N ARG A 623 -9.57 -30.47 5.61
CA ARG A 623 -10.66 -30.65 4.62
C ARG A 623 -11.61 -29.45 4.59
N LEU A 624 -12.00 -28.93 5.75
CA LEU A 624 -12.90 -27.78 5.85
C LEU A 624 -12.24 -26.48 5.36
N PHE A 625 -10.97 -26.25 5.71
CA PHE A 625 -10.23 -25.08 5.23
C PHE A 625 -9.92 -25.15 3.73
N ASN A 626 -9.62 -26.34 3.18
CA ASN A 626 -9.50 -26.52 1.74
C ASN A 626 -10.81 -26.25 1.02
N LYS A 627 -11.93 -26.78 1.54
CA LYS A 627 -13.26 -26.47 0.99
C LYS A 627 -13.55 -24.98 1.04
N LEU A 628 -13.20 -24.30 2.14
CA LEU A 628 -13.33 -22.84 2.24
C LEU A 628 -12.45 -22.12 1.23
N LEU A 629 -11.21 -22.58 1.01
CA LEU A 629 -10.27 -21.98 0.07
C LEU A 629 -10.80 -22.09 -1.36
N GLU A 630 -11.17 -23.29 -1.79
CA GLU A 630 -11.76 -23.57 -3.11
C GLU A 630 -13.03 -22.74 -3.35
N MET A 631 -13.92 -22.69 -2.36
CA MET A 631 -15.12 -21.88 -2.48
C MET A 631 -14.82 -20.39 -2.42
N ALA A 632 -13.82 -19.92 -1.68
CA ALA A 632 -13.46 -18.50 -1.65
C ALA A 632 -12.87 -18.05 -2.99
N GLU A 633 -12.15 -18.93 -3.67
CA GLU A 633 -11.68 -18.76 -5.05
C GLU A 633 -12.87 -18.69 -6.00
N ARG A 634 -13.77 -19.69 -6.03
CA ARG A 634 -15.01 -19.66 -6.82
C ARG A 634 -15.87 -18.41 -6.56
N PHE A 635 -15.94 -18.04 -5.29
CA PHE A 635 -16.41 -16.81 -4.62
C PHE A 635 -15.99 -15.43 -5.14
N CYS A 636 -14.80 -15.31 -5.72
CA CYS A 636 -14.07 -14.03 -5.81
C CYS A 636 -13.73 -13.37 -4.47
N GLN A 637 -13.70 -14.10 -3.35
CA GLN A 637 -13.70 -13.53 -2.01
C GLN A 637 -12.31 -13.54 -1.39
N LEU A 638 -11.47 -12.60 -1.83
CA LEU A 638 -10.07 -12.44 -1.39
C LEU A 638 -9.93 -12.44 0.14
N GLY A 639 -10.88 -11.79 0.85
CA GLY A 639 -10.88 -11.77 2.31
C GLY A 639 -11.08 -13.14 2.97
N MET A 640 -11.85 -14.03 2.35
CA MET A 640 -12.06 -15.41 2.84
C MET A 640 -10.93 -16.33 2.41
N LYS A 641 -10.39 -16.16 1.19
CA LYS A 641 -9.20 -16.85 0.71
C LYS A 641 -8.02 -16.67 1.66
N ALA A 642 -7.79 -15.41 2.05
CA ALA A 642 -6.83 -15.00 3.06
C ALA A 642 -6.94 -15.80 4.37
N VAL A 643 -8.16 -15.89 4.91
CA VAL A 643 -8.45 -16.58 6.17
C VAL A 643 -8.23 -18.09 6.02
N ALA A 644 -8.65 -18.66 4.90
CA ALA A 644 -8.49 -20.09 4.62
C ALA A 644 -7.01 -20.48 4.49
N GLN A 645 -6.20 -19.70 3.77
CA GLN A 645 -4.78 -19.96 3.55
C GLN A 645 -3.99 -20.00 4.87
N VAL A 646 -4.17 -19.01 5.75
CA VAL A 646 -3.48 -18.97 7.04
C VAL A 646 -3.87 -20.17 7.91
N ASN A 647 -5.17 -20.42 8.06
CA ASN A 647 -5.64 -21.50 8.92
C ASN A 647 -5.24 -22.88 8.39
N LEU A 648 -5.24 -23.05 7.07
CA LEU A 648 -4.74 -24.26 6.42
C LEU A 648 -3.23 -24.42 6.60
N ALA A 649 -2.45 -23.34 6.44
CA ALA A 649 -1.01 -23.35 6.68
C ALA A 649 -0.70 -23.73 8.14
N SER A 650 -1.37 -23.12 9.12
CA SER A 650 -1.24 -23.51 10.53
C SER A 650 -1.59 -24.98 10.77
N THR A 651 -2.60 -25.51 10.08
CA THR A 651 -2.97 -26.94 10.15
C THR A 651 -1.88 -27.84 9.57
N TYR A 652 -1.31 -27.47 8.42
CA TYR A 652 -0.21 -28.21 7.80
C TYR A 652 1.08 -28.18 8.63
N ILE A 653 1.39 -27.06 9.30
CA ILE A 653 2.52 -26.99 10.25
C ILE A 653 2.34 -28.02 11.37
N ARG A 654 1.13 -28.16 11.93
CA ARG A 654 0.85 -29.16 12.99
C ARG A 654 0.95 -30.61 12.50
N MET A 655 0.66 -30.86 11.23
CA MET A 655 0.79 -32.16 10.58
C MET A 655 2.22 -32.48 10.12
N GLY A 656 3.16 -31.52 10.16
CA GLY A 656 4.52 -31.69 9.65
C GLY A 656 4.66 -31.53 8.13
N LYS A 657 3.72 -30.82 7.49
CA LYS A 657 3.68 -30.57 6.04
C LYS A 657 4.25 -29.18 5.73
N PHE A 658 5.53 -28.95 6.04
CA PHE A 658 6.13 -27.61 6.04
C PHE A 658 6.16 -26.94 4.65
N LEU A 659 6.52 -27.67 3.60
CA LEU A 659 6.54 -27.12 2.23
C LEU A 659 5.15 -26.62 1.79
N GLN A 660 4.10 -27.41 2.07
CA GLN A 660 2.72 -27.02 1.76
C GLN A 660 2.29 -25.78 2.56
N ALA A 661 2.71 -25.67 3.82
CA ALA A 661 2.46 -24.48 4.62
C ALA A 661 3.21 -23.25 4.08
N ARG A 662 4.51 -23.35 3.77
CA ARG A 662 5.30 -22.25 3.20
C ARG A 662 4.72 -21.76 1.88
N ASN A 663 4.27 -22.66 1.00
CA ASN A 663 3.62 -22.28 -0.26
C ASN A 663 2.34 -21.46 -0.01
N LEU A 664 1.48 -21.91 0.91
CA LEU A 664 0.27 -21.15 1.28
C LEU A 664 0.60 -19.80 1.92
N LEU A 665 1.62 -19.74 2.76
CA LEU A 665 2.07 -18.49 3.39
C LEU A 665 2.68 -17.55 2.36
N SER A 666 3.40 -18.05 1.35
CA SER A 666 3.94 -17.22 0.27
C SER A 666 2.83 -16.64 -0.61
N ASP A 667 1.82 -17.46 -0.94
CA ASP A 667 0.64 -17.01 -1.68
C ASP A 667 -0.15 -15.96 -0.85
N TYR A 668 -0.27 -16.18 0.46
CA TYR A 668 -0.91 -15.25 1.40
C TYR A 668 -0.11 -13.94 1.57
N GLN A 669 1.22 -14.04 1.62
CA GLN A 669 2.15 -12.93 1.70
C GLN A 669 2.03 -12.04 0.46
N ARG A 670 2.08 -12.64 -0.73
CA ARG A 670 1.84 -11.94 -2.00
C ARG A 670 0.52 -11.21 -1.95
N MET A 671 -0.56 -11.87 -1.53
CA MET A 671 -1.87 -11.25 -1.42
C MET A 671 -1.91 -10.11 -0.37
N ILE A 672 -1.21 -10.20 0.77
CA ILE A 672 -1.12 -9.09 1.72
C ILE A 672 -0.41 -7.90 1.08
N TYR A 673 0.75 -8.12 0.47
CA TYR A 673 1.53 -7.06 -0.15
C TYR A 673 0.79 -6.46 -1.34
N THR A 674 0.12 -7.25 -2.18
CA THR A 674 -0.68 -6.74 -3.31
C THR A 674 -1.97 -6.04 -2.87
N SER A 675 -2.57 -6.44 -1.74
CA SER A 675 -3.80 -5.81 -1.23
C SER A 675 -3.57 -4.69 -0.23
N GLY A 676 -2.33 -4.42 0.18
CA GLY A 676 -2.03 -3.38 1.16
C GLY A 676 -2.48 -3.62 2.58
N LYS A 677 -2.78 -4.87 2.92
CA LYS A 677 -3.32 -5.25 4.22
C LYS A 677 -2.20 -5.50 5.22
N GLU A 678 -1.28 -4.54 5.37
CA GLU A 678 -0.10 -4.68 6.22
C GLU A 678 -0.44 -4.95 7.69
N TYR A 679 -1.62 -4.50 8.17
CA TYR A 679 -2.14 -4.89 9.49
C TYR A 679 -2.30 -6.41 9.69
N LYS A 680 -2.24 -7.22 8.62
CA LYS A 680 -2.26 -8.69 8.65
C LYS A 680 -0.88 -9.34 8.64
N LEU A 681 0.20 -8.56 8.46
CA LEU A 681 1.59 -9.04 8.53
C LEU A 681 1.93 -9.75 9.86
N PRO A 682 1.43 -9.33 11.04
CA PRO A 682 1.70 -10.07 12.29
C PRO A 682 1.26 -11.54 12.20
N ILE A 683 0.12 -11.81 11.58
CA ILE A 683 -0.42 -13.18 11.42
C ILE A 683 0.45 -14.01 10.47
N LEU A 684 0.91 -13.38 9.37
CA LEU A 684 1.81 -14.01 8.41
C LEU A 684 3.13 -14.40 9.07
N TRP A 685 3.77 -13.42 9.73
CA TRP A 685 5.07 -13.62 10.37
C TRP A 685 4.99 -14.59 11.54
N GLU A 686 3.93 -14.57 12.33
CA GLU A 686 3.68 -15.57 13.37
C GLU A 686 3.61 -17.00 12.79
N ALA A 687 2.95 -17.17 11.64
CA ALA A 687 2.86 -18.47 10.99
C ALA A 687 4.21 -18.94 10.42
N TYR A 688 5.00 -18.06 9.80
CA TYR A 688 6.38 -18.36 9.39
C TYR A 688 7.26 -18.71 10.60
N ALA A 689 7.20 -17.92 11.67
CA ALA A 689 7.95 -18.16 12.90
C ALA A 689 7.64 -19.54 13.51
N THR A 690 6.35 -19.89 13.53
CA THR A 690 5.88 -21.19 14.02
C THR A 690 6.35 -22.33 13.10
N CYS A 691 6.34 -22.14 11.78
CA CYS A 691 6.86 -23.12 10.83
C CYS A 691 8.35 -23.40 11.08
N SER A 692 9.17 -22.33 11.11
CA SER A 692 10.62 -22.43 11.37
C SER A 692 10.94 -23.07 12.72
N TYR A 693 10.15 -22.78 13.75
CA TYR A 693 10.30 -23.42 15.07
C TYR A 693 10.18 -24.95 15.00
N PHE A 694 9.14 -25.46 14.33
CA PHE A 694 8.92 -26.90 14.21
C PHE A 694 9.94 -27.58 13.29
N GLU A 695 10.45 -26.88 12.27
CA GLU A 695 11.57 -27.35 11.43
C GLU A 695 12.90 -27.39 12.19
N GLY A 696 13.04 -26.64 13.29
CA GLY A 696 14.27 -26.50 14.07
C GLY A 696 15.19 -25.35 13.63
N LYS A 697 14.69 -24.44 12.80
CA LYS A 697 15.39 -23.21 12.38
C LYS A 697 15.12 -22.09 13.40
N PHE A 698 15.76 -22.17 14.57
CA PHE A 698 15.43 -21.32 15.72
C PHE A 698 15.76 -19.83 15.50
N GLU A 699 16.85 -19.50 14.82
CA GLU A 699 17.24 -18.11 14.53
C GLU A 699 16.21 -17.44 13.61
N ASP A 700 15.84 -18.11 12.51
CA ASP A 700 14.75 -17.66 11.64
C ASP A 700 13.44 -17.50 12.41
N SER A 701 13.12 -18.44 13.29
CA SER A 701 11.92 -18.37 14.13
C SER A 701 11.91 -17.11 15.01
N LEU A 702 13.01 -16.78 15.68
CA LEU A 702 13.14 -15.55 16.48
C LEU A 702 13.00 -14.31 15.60
N LYS A 703 13.70 -14.25 14.45
CA LYS A 703 13.63 -13.15 13.48
C LYS A 703 12.19 -12.90 13.02
N TYR A 704 11.44 -13.95 12.71
CA TYR A 704 10.04 -13.81 12.30
C TYR A 704 9.12 -13.40 13.45
N PHE A 705 9.33 -13.90 14.68
CA PHE A 705 8.57 -13.41 15.83
C PHE A 705 8.83 -11.93 16.13
N ASP A 706 10.06 -11.46 15.94
CA ASP A 706 10.40 -10.04 16.11
C ASP A 706 9.72 -9.16 15.06
N LYS A 707 9.78 -9.55 13.78
CA LYS A 707 8.99 -8.89 12.72
C LYS A 707 7.49 -8.87 13.03
N ALA A 708 6.95 -9.98 13.57
CA ALA A 708 5.55 -10.05 13.94
C ALA A 708 5.20 -9.07 15.07
N LEU A 709 6.08 -8.92 16.07
CA LEU A 709 5.91 -8.02 17.21
C LEU A 709 6.03 -6.55 16.82
N GLU A 710 6.96 -6.21 15.93
CA GLU A 710 7.13 -4.85 15.38
C GLU A 710 5.87 -4.39 14.65
N CYS A 711 5.27 -5.27 13.83
CA CYS A 711 4.06 -4.95 13.06
C CYS A 711 2.76 -5.06 13.89
N ALA A 712 2.80 -5.64 15.09
CA ALA A 712 1.59 -5.93 15.85
C ALA A 712 0.99 -4.67 16.48
N VAL A 713 -0.15 -4.20 15.97
CA VAL A 713 -0.91 -3.10 16.59
C VAL A 713 -1.80 -3.60 17.73
N LYS A 714 -2.40 -4.79 17.58
CA LYS A 714 -3.37 -5.35 18.53
C LYS A 714 -2.68 -6.13 19.66
N ASP A 715 -3.13 -5.90 20.89
CA ASP A 715 -2.62 -6.58 22.10
C ASP A 715 -2.66 -8.11 21.99
N TYR A 716 -3.66 -8.65 21.29
CA TYR A 716 -3.76 -10.09 21.02
C TYR A 716 -2.55 -10.67 20.28
N HIS A 717 -2.15 -10.02 19.18
CA HIS A 717 -1.03 -10.52 18.35
C HIS A 717 0.29 -10.37 19.11
N LYS A 718 0.45 -9.28 19.86
CA LYS A 718 1.60 -9.10 20.76
C LYS A 718 1.72 -10.24 21.77
N PHE A 719 0.61 -10.62 22.39
CA PHE A 719 0.59 -11.72 23.35
C PHE A 719 0.96 -13.06 22.73
N SER A 720 0.29 -13.44 21.62
CA SER A 720 0.53 -14.73 20.95
C SER A 720 1.98 -14.85 20.45
N CYS A 721 2.50 -13.82 19.78
CA CYS A 721 3.87 -13.79 19.26
C CYS A 721 4.91 -13.85 20.38
N SER A 722 4.69 -13.11 21.48
CA SER A 722 5.60 -13.14 22.64
C SER A 722 5.68 -14.52 23.27
N LEU A 723 4.55 -15.21 23.37
CA LEU A 723 4.48 -16.56 23.95
C LEU A 723 5.14 -17.61 23.02
N GLY A 724 4.99 -17.44 21.71
CA GLY A 724 5.74 -18.19 20.69
C GLY A 724 7.25 -17.99 20.83
N LYS A 725 7.70 -16.72 20.89
CA LYS A 725 9.11 -16.35 21.09
C LYS A 725 9.69 -16.93 22.38
N ALA A 726 8.95 -16.86 23.49
CA ALA A 726 9.38 -17.43 24.77
C ALA A 726 9.59 -18.96 24.70
N ASN A 727 8.77 -19.67 23.92
CA ASN A 727 8.94 -21.12 23.71
C ASN A 727 10.18 -21.44 22.85
N VAL A 728 10.55 -20.59 21.88
CA VAL A 728 11.81 -20.71 21.13
C VAL A 728 13.02 -20.50 22.05
N LEU A 729 13.00 -19.41 22.83
CA LEU A 729 14.08 -19.07 23.78
C LEU A 729 14.29 -20.17 24.84
N HIS A 730 13.20 -20.77 25.32
CA HIS A 730 13.26 -21.92 26.21
C HIS A 730 14.03 -23.10 25.58
N ASP A 731 13.73 -23.45 24.32
CA ASP A 731 14.37 -24.58 23.65
C ASP A 731 15.87 -24.33 23.36
N LEU A 732 16.25 -23.06 23.16
CA LEU A 732 17.65 -22.60 23.06
C LEU A 732 18.38 -22.54 24.42
N GLY A 733 17.68 -22.70 25.54
CA GLY A 733 18.27 -22.61 26.89
C GLY A 733 18.41 -21.19 27.44
N LYS A 734 17.88 -20.16 26.76
CA LYS A 734 17.85 -18.77 27.21
C LYS A 734 16.71 -18.53 28.21
N LEU A 735 16.83 -19.14 29.39
CA LEU A 735 15.74 -19.25 30.35
C LEU A 735 15.32 -17.90 30.96
N ASP A 736 16.26 -16.98 31.21
CA ASP A 736 15.96 -15.69 31.84
C ASP A 736 15.14 -14.78 30.92
N GLU A 737 15.49 -14.73 29.63
CA GLU A 737 14.74 -13.99 28.62
C GLU A 737 13.33 -14.58 28.44
N ALA A 738 13.22 -15.91 28.35
CA ALA A 738 11.94 -16.59 28.29
C ALA A 738 11.08 -16.31 29.54
N TYR A 739 11.69 -16.34 30.73
CA TYR A 739 11.00 -16.07 31.99
C TYR A 739 10.52 -14.61 32.08
N SER A 740 11.35 -13.65 31.67
CA SER A 740 10.99 -12.22 31.62
C SER A 740 9.77 -11.96 30.73
N ILE A 741 9.73 -12.58 29.53
CA ILE A 741 8.58 -12.49 28.63
C ILE A 741 7.33 -13.08 29.29
N ILE A 742 7.43 -14.28 29.86
CA ILE A 742 6.30 -14.94 30.56
C ILE A 742 5.83 -14.06 31.73
N GLN A 743 6.75 -13.44 32.47
CA GLN A 743 6.45 -12.62 33.63
C GLN A 743 5.73 -11.32 33.26
N LYS A 744 6.13 -10.68 32.16
CA LYS A 744 5.52 -9.44 31.63
C LYS A 744 4.02 -9.59 31.33
N TYR A 745 3.56 -10.80 31.03
CA TYR A 745 2.16 -11.08 30.68
C TYR A 745 1.37 -11.76 31.82
N LEU A 746 1.86 -11.73 33.07
CA LEU A 746 1.12 -12.26 34.23
C LEU A 746 -0.22 -11.53 34.49
N VAL A 747 -1.26 -12.35 34.67
CA VAL A 747 -2.41 -12.27 35.60
C VAL A 747 -3.33 -11.04 35.61
N ASP A 748 -2.90 -9.81 35.34
CA ASP A 748 -3.80 -8.64 35.42
C ASP A 748 -4.51 -8.28 34.11
N LYS A 749 -4.13 -8.90 32.98
CA LYS A 749 -4.70 -8.59 31.65
C LYS A 749 -5.48 -9.71 30.97
N ILE A 750 -5.48 -10.92 31.53
CA ILE A 750 -6.13 -12.10 30.93
C ILE A 750 -7.31 -12.48 31.81
N ASP A 751 -8.53 -12.16 31.37
CA ASP A 751 -9.74 -12.71 31.98
C ASP A 751 -9.70 -14.24 31.83
N PRO A 752 -9.64 -15.02 32.93
CA PRO A 752 -9.64 -16.47 32.84
C PRO A 752 -10.92 -17.03 32.18
N LYS A 753 -12.02 -16.25 32.14
CA LYS A 753 -13.25 -16.63 31.44
C LYS A 753 -13.17 -16.23 29.96
N GLY A 754 -12.93 -17.22 29.09
CA GLY A 754 -12.96 -17.06 27.63
C GLY A 754 -11.58 -17.12 26.94
N GLN A 755 -10.49 -17.17 27.71
CA GLN A 755 -9.13 -17.36 27.21
C GLN A 755 -8.46 -18.66 27.73
N GLU A 756 -9.25 -19.63 28.16
CA GLU A 756 -8.78 -20.87 28.84
C GLU A 756 -7.74 -21.67 28.02
N GLU A 757 -7.77 -21.59 26.69
CA GLU A 757 -6.78 -22.18 25.77
C GLU A 757 -5.38 -21.56 25.95
N TRP A 758 -5.31 -20.23 25.94
CA TRP A 758 -4.05 -19.49 26.11
C TRP A 758 -3.47 -19.69 27.50
N VAL A 759 -4.33 -19.68 28.51
CA VAL A 759 -3.95 -19.93 29.90
C VAL A 759 -3.38 -21.35 30.06
N SER A 760 -3.96 -22.34 29.38
CA SER A 760 -3.43 -23.71 29.39
C SER A 760 -2.03 -23.78 28.77
N TYR A 761 -1.83 -23.18 27.59
CA TYR A 761 -0.51 -23.17 26.92
C TYR A 761 0.54 -22.42 27.75
N PHE A 762 0.15 -21.28 28.34
CA PHE A 762 0.98 -20.50 29.25
C PHE A 762 1.44 -21.32 30.46
N HIS A 763 0.54 -22.03 31.13
CA HIS A 763 0.90 -22.91 32.25
C HIS A 763 1.85 -24.05 31.84
N ILE A 764 1.71 -24.60 30.63
CA ILE A 764 2.64 -25.60 30.10
C ILE A 764 4.04 -24.99 29.92
N LEU A 765 4.13 -23.82 29.29
CA LEU A 765 5.42 -23.16 29.06
C LEU A 765 6.11 -22.77 30.38
N TRP A 766 5.36 -22.25 31.34
CA TRP A 766 5.91 -21.93 32.66
C TRP A 766 6.40 -23.18 33.39
N ALA A 767 5.63 -24.28 33.30
CA ALA A 767 6.08 -25.55 33.85
C ALA A 767 7.39 -26.04 33.20
N LYS A 768 7.57 -25.87 31.88
CA LYS A 768 8.81 -26.21 31.19
C LYS A 768 10.00 -25.39 31.73
N CYS A 769 9.84 -24.08 31.90
CA CYS A 769 10.89 -23.21 32.48
C CYS A 769 11.27 -23.66 33.90
N HIS A 770 10.30 -23.94 34.77
CA HIS A 770 10.59 -24.45 36.12
C HIS A 770 11.19 -25.85 36.13
N LEU A 771 10.85 -26.70 35.16
CA LEU A 771 11.45 -28.02 35.00
C LEU A 771 12.94 -27.91 34.66
N LYS A 772 13.33 -26.92 33.87
CA LYS A 772 14.74 -26.61 33.54
C LYS A 772 15.54 -25.99 34.68
N GLN A 773 14.87 -25.35 35.64
CA GLN A 773 15.45 -24.83 36.89
C GLN A 773 15.40 -25.87 38.03
N ASP A 774 15.11 -27.14 37.73
CA ASP A 774 14.93 -28.22 38.70
C ASP A 774 13.87 -27.96 39.79
N ASN A 775 12.96 -27.02 39.57
CA ASN A 775 11.86 -26.69 40.48
C ASN A 775 10.62 -27.56 40.21
N TYR A 776 10.75 -28.86 40.46
CA TYR A 776 9.75 -29.87 40.12
C TYR A 776 8.39 -29.67 40.81
N LYS A 777 8.38 -29.16 42.06
CA LYS A 777 7.13 -28.89 42.79
C LYS A 777 6.31 -27.78 42.14
N LYS A 778 6.94 -26.65 41.75
CA LYS A 778 6.26 -25.57 41.02
C LYS A 778 5.84 -26.02 39.63
N ALA A 779 6.70 -26.72 38.89
CA ALA A 779 6.37 -27.27 37.57
C ALA A 779 5.12 -28.17 37.63
N ARG A 780 5.03 -29.07 38.62
CA ARG A 780 3.85 -29.94 38.82
C ARG A 780 2.57 -29.14 39.08
N ARG A 781 2.62 -28.06 39.88
CA ARG A 781 1.45 -27.22 40.18
C ARG A 781 0.86 -26.60 38.91
N PHE A 782 1.70 -26.03 38.06
CA PHE A 782 1.27 -25.45 36.79
C PHE A 782 0.76 -26.50 35.80
N LEU A 783 1.40 -27.68 35.72
CA LEU A 783 0.92 -28.77 34.87
C LEU A 783 -0.46 -29.28 35.29
N LEU A 784 -0.76 -29.34 36.59
CA LEU A 784 -2.10 -29.73 37.07
C LEU A 784 -3.17 -28.70 36.66
N GLN A 785 -2.84 -27.41 36.67
CA GLN A 785 -3.73 -26.35 36.17
C GLN A 785 -3.94 -26.49 34.66
N ALA A 786 -2.87 -26.68 33.88
CA ALA A 786 -2.95 -26.93 32.45
C ALA A 786 -3.79 -28.17 32.12
N ILE A 787 -3.62 -29.28 32.85
CA ILE A 787 -4.39 -30.52 32.66
C ILE A 787 -5.88 -30.30 32.94
N ARG A 788 -6.24 -29.58 34.02
CA ARG A 788 -7.64 -29.26 34.32
C ARG A 788 -8.28 -28.44 33.19
N LEU A 789 -7.62 -27.37 32.76
CA LEU A 789 -8.14 -26.46 31.74
C LEU A 789 -8.23 -27.14 30.37
N SER A 790 -7.16 -27.80 29.92
CA SER A 790 -7.14 -28.49 28.64
C SER A 790 -8.15 -29.64 28.56
N LYS A 791 -8.31 -30.42 29.63
CA LYS A 791 -9.33 -31.48 29.69
C LYS A 791 -10.75 -30.93 29.61
N ARG A 792 -11.05 -29.85 30.36
CA ARG A 792 -12.36 -29.20 30.36
C ARG A 792 -12.75 -28.68 28.96
N ASN A 793 -11.78 -28.17 28.21
CA ASN A 793 -12.00 -27.53 26.91
C ASN A 793 -11.71 -28.45 25.70
N LYS A 794 -11.50 -29.76 25.92
CA LYS A 794 -11.14 -30.72 24.85
C LYS A 794 -9.89 -30.32 24.03
N LEU A 795 -8.94 -29.63 24.65
CA LEU A 795 -7.65 -29.26 24.05
C LEU A 795 -6.70 -30.47 24.11
N HIS A 796 -6.91 -31.43 23.21
CA HIS A 796 -6.30 -32.75 23.31
C HIS A 796 -4.77 -32.73 23.22
N ILE A 797 -4.19 -31.80 22.46
CA ILE A 797 -2.74 -31.69 22.25
C ILE A 797 -2.06 -31.10 23.49
N GLU A 798 -2.62 -30.03 24.04
CA GLU A 798 -2.16 -29.40 25.28
C GLU A 798 -2.32 -30.36 26.46
N TYR A 799 -3.45 -31.07 26.52
CA TYR A 799 -3.70 -32.10 27.53
C TYR A 799 -2.66 -33.23 27.47
N ALA A 800 -2.39 -33.76 26.27
CA ALA A 800 -1.38 -34.79 26.07
C ALA A 800 0.02 -34.30 26.44
N THR A 801 0.40 -33.11 25.98
CA THR A 801 1.70 -32.49 26.28
C THR A 801 1.88 -32.29 27.79
N ALA A 802 0.86 -31.78 28.48
CA ALA A 802 0.90 -31.59 29.93
C ALA A 802 0.97 -32.91 30.70
N LEU A 803 0.29 -33.98 30.22
CA LEU A 803 0.41 -35.32 30.79
C LEU A 803 1.83 -35.87 30.67
N VAL A 804 2.44 -35.78 29.49
CA VAL A 804 3.82 -36.26 29.27
C VAL A 804 4.80 -35.51 30.17
N LEU A 805 4.73 -34.18 30.20
CA LEU A 805 5.60 -33.36 31.07
C LEU A 805 5.36 -33.67 32.56
N LYS A 806 4.12 -33.92 32.98
CA LYS A 806 3.82 -34.33 34.36
C LYS A 806 4.44 -35.70 34.67
N GLY A 807 4.41 -36.64 33.72
CA GLY A 807 5.10 -37.92 33.85
C GLY A 807 6.61 -37.77 34.02
N VAL A 808 7.23 -36.85 33.27
CA VAL A 808 8.65 -36.49 33.43
C VAL A 808 8.93 -35.95 34.84
N VAL A 809 8.13 -34.98 35.32
CA VAL A 809 8.26 -34.41 36.67
C VAL A 809 8.06 -35.48 37.74
N ASN A 810 7.07 -36.36 37.57
CA ASN A 810 6.79 -37.45 38.50
C ASN A 810 7.95 -38.46 38.56
N SER A 811 8.69 -38.67 37.47
CA SER A 811 9.91 -39.48 37.52
C SER A 811 11.01 -38.82 38.33
N LYS A 812 11.20 -37.49 38.23
CA LYS A 812 12.19 -36.77 39.04
C LYS A 812 11.82 -36.73 40.53
N LEU A 813 10.52 -36.87 40.84
CA LEU A 813 9.97 -36.93 42.19
C LEU A 813 9.75 -38.37 42.71
N ASN A 814 10.26 -39.41 42.03
CA ASN A 814 10.09 -40.83 42.41
C ASN A 814 8.64 -41.30 42.63
N SER A 815 7.69 -40.80 41.84
CA SER A 815 6.27 -41.22 41.90
C SER A 815 5.95 -42.39 40.96
N LYS A 816 5.16 -43.36 41.44
CA LYS A 816 4.70 -44.55 40.68
C LYS A 816 3.84 -44.25 39.45
N SER A 817 3.38 -43.01 39.26
CA SER A 817 2.44 -42.64 38.17
C SER A 817 3.09 -42.25 36.83
N ARG A 818 4.43 -42.25 36.73
CA ARG A 818 5.17 -41.68 35.58
C ARG A 818 4.85 -42.32 34.22
N GLU A 819 4.80 -43.65 34.15
CA GLU A 819 4.74 -44.39 32.89
C GLU A 819 3.35 -44.35 32.26
N ILE A 820 2.32 -44.38 33.12
CA ILE A 820 0.91 -44.27 32.73
C ILE A 820 0.65 -42.90 32.09
N ASP A 821 1.15 -41.83 32.69
CA ASP A 821 0.94 -40.47 32.18
C ASP A 821 1.64 -40.24 30.83
N ILE A 822 2.88 -40.72 30.66
CA ILE A 822 3.65 -40.61 29.41
C ILE A 822 2.98 -41.42 28.29
N ARG A 823 2.68 -42.70 28.55
CA ARG A 823 2.05 -43.60 27.55
C ARG A 823 0.73 -43.02 27.06
N LYS A 824 -0.12 -42.55 27.98
CA LYS A 824 -1.40 -41.94 27.65
C LYS A 824 -1.24 -40.67 26.80
N GLY A 825 -0.28 -39.81 27.13
CA GLY A 825 -0.03 -38.60 26.34
C GLY A 825 0.48 -38.91 24.93
N VAL A 826 1.44 -39.83 24.80
CA VAL A 826 1.98 -40.25 23.50
C VAL A 826 0.90 -40.89 22.62
N GLU A 827 0.05 -41.75 23.18
CA GLU A 827 -1.04 -42.39 22.45
C GLU A 827 -2.05 -41.38 21.90
N ILE A 828 -2.41 -40.36 22.70
CA ILE A 828 -3.28 -39.27 22.24
C ILE A 828 -2.64 -38.51 21.07
N LEU A 829 -1.36 -38.18 21.14
CA LEU A 829 -0.66 -37.47 20.06
C LEU A 829 -0.54 -38.32 18.77
N LYS A 830 -0.30 -39.63 18.91
CA LYS A 830 -0.29 -40.59 17.79
C LYS A 830 -1.66 -40.66 17.12
N HIS A 831 -2.73 -40.87 17.90
CA HIS A 831 -4.10 -40.95 17.39
C HIS A 831 -4.53 -39.66 16.68
N ARG A 832 -4.10 -38.48 17.19
CA ARG A 832 -4.39 -37.17 16.61
C ARG A 832 -3.46 -36.78 15.45
N LYS A 833 -2.47 -37.62 15.09
CA LYS A 833 -1.49 -37.36 14.01
C LYS A 833 -0.77 -36.01 14.14
N ALA A 834 -0.51 -35.58 15.38
CA ALA A 834 0.19 -34.33 15.67
C ALA A 834 1.72 -34.51 15.56
N TYR A 835 2.19 -34.92 14.37
CA TYR A 835 3.55 -35.44 14.17
C TYR A 835 4.65 -34.45 14.58
N SER A 836 4.46 -33.15 14.34
CA SER A 836 5.42 -32.12 14.74
C SER A 836 5.64 -32.07 16.26
N CYS A 837 4.55 -32.16 17.04
CA CYS A 837 4.63 -32.20 18.49
C CYS A 837 5.11 -33.56 19.01
N LEU A 838 4.64 -34.65 18.38
CA LEU A 838 4.96 -36.02 18.77
C LEU A 838 6.47 -36.31 18.64
N GLY A 839 7.09 -35.93 17.53
CA GLY A 839 8.53 -36.14 17.31
C GLY A 839 9.38 -35.42 18.35
N ILE A 840 9.08 -34.14 18.61
CA ILE A 840 9.76 -33.33 19.64
C ILE A 840 9.59 -33.97 21.03
N ILE A 841 8.37 -34.33 21.41
CA ILE A 841 8.09 -34.88 22.73
C ILE A 841 8.77 -36.23 22.94
N LEU A 842 8.78 -37.12 21.94
CA LEU A 842 9.46 -38.42 22.03
C LEU A 842 10.98 -38.25 22.16
N CYS A 843 11.58 -37.31 21.43
CA CYS A 843 13.00 -36.98 21.58
C CYS A 843 13.30 -36.40 22.97
N ASP A 844 12.48 -35.49 23.48
CA ASP A 844 12.69 -34.91 24.82
C ASP A 844 12.52 -35.95 25.93
N VAL A 845 11.51 -36.83 25.84
CA VAL A 845 11.28 -37.93 26.80
C VAL A 845 12.43 -38.94 26.71
N GLY A 846 12.77 -39.42 25.51
CA GLY A 846 13.88 -40.37 25.31
C GLY A 846 15.20 -39.82 25.85
N PHE A 847 15.44 -38.51 25.68
CA PHE A 847 16.59 -37.83 26.27
C PHE A 847 16.56 -37.82 27.81
N VAL A 848 15.43 -37.44 28.42
CA VAL A 848 15.32 -37.35 29.90
C VAL A 848 15.44 -38.71 30.58
N PHE A 849 14.90 -39.76 29.97
CA PHE A 849 14.92 -41.13 30.52
C PHE A 849 16.12 -41.96 30.06
N LYS A 850 16.99 -41.40 29.19
CA LYS A 850 18.05 -42.15 28.50
C LYS A 850 17.53 -43.38 27.73
N ASP A 851 16.31 -43.30 27.22
CA ASP A 851 15.67 -44.35 26.43
C ASP A 851 15.98 -44.14 24.94
N SER A 852 16.90 -44.96 24.43
CA SER A 852 17.33 -44.90 23.03
C SER A 852 16.22 -45.29 22.05
N GLY A 853 15.26 -46.13 22.46
CA GLY A 853 14.14 -46.55 21.63
C GLY A 853 13.17 -45.40 21.35
N LEU A 854 12.70 -44.73 22.41
CA LEU A 854 11.82 -43.56 22.28
C LEU A 854 12.51 -42.39 21.56
N PHE A 855 13.81 -42.18 21.83
CA PHE A 855 14.60 -41.15 21.15
C PHE A 855 14.69 -41.41 19.64
N GLN A 856 14.98 -42.65 19.23
CA GLN A 856 15.05 -43.04 17.82
C GLN A 856 13.68 -43.01 17.13
N GLU A 857 12.61 -43.40 17.84
CA GLU A 857 11.24 -43.26 17.33
C GLU A 857 10.91 -41.78 17.04
N GLY A 858 11.28 -40.87 17.95
CA GLY A 858 11.14 -39.43 17.76
C GLY A 858 11.91 -38.92 16.54
N LEU A 859 13.18 -39.30 16.38
CA LEU A 859 14.01 -38.93 15.23
C LEU A 859 13.43 -39.47 13.90
N SER A 860 12.90 -40.70 13.90
CA SER A 860 12.23 -41.29 12.73
C SER A 860 11.01 -40.49 12.31
N ILE A 861 10.20 -40.03 13.27
CA ILE A 861 9.03 -39.19 12.99
C ILE A 861 9.48 -37.83 12.45
N LEU A 862 10.49 -37.18 13.07
CA LEU A 862 11.04 -35.92 12.56
C LEU A 862 11.61 -36.05 11.15
N LYS A 863 12.24 -37.19 10.82
CA LYS A 863 12.74 -37.48 9.47
C LYS A 863 11.60 -37.62 8.47
N LYS A 864 10.52 -38.33 8.82
CA LYS A 864 9.35 -38.50 7.95
C LYS A 864 8.66 -37.18 7.61
N ILE A 865 8.71 -36.19 8.51
CA ILE A 865 8.12 -34.86 8.27
C ILE A 865 9.12 -33.84 7.69
N GLY A 866 10.35 -34.26 7.37
CA GLY A 866 11.36 -33.38 6.77
C GLY A 866 11.95 -32.32 7.72
N ALA A 867 11.91 -32.54 9.04
CA ALA A 867 12.45 -31.60 10.03
C ALA A 867 13.96 -31.79 10.27
N GLU A 868 14.78 -31.65 9.22
CA GLU A 868 16.21 -31.97 9.27
C GLU A 868 17.01 -31.11 10.26
N SER A 869 16.75 -29.80 10.32
CA SER A 869 17.42 -28.91 11.28
C SER A 869 17.09 -29.30 12.72
N ARG A 870 15.85 -29.71 13.01
CA ARG A 870 15.44 -30.23 14.32
C ARG A 870 16.15 -31.54 14.68
N ILE A 871 16.35 -32.44 13.71
CA ILE A 871 17.12 -33.67 13.92
C ILE A 871 18.57 -33.34 14.27
N LYS A 872 19.22 -32.43 13.51
CA LYS A 872 20.59 -31.98 13.79
C LYS A 872 20.72 -31.41 15.21
N PHE A 873 19.76 -30.57 15.62
CA PHE A 873 19.69 -30.03 16.98
C PHE A 873 19.64 -31.15 18.04
N TYR A 874 18.76 -32.14 17.89
CA TYR A 874 18.65 -33.24 18.85
C TYR A 874 19.89 -34.14 18.88
N ILE A 875 20.53 -34.39 17.73
CA ILE A 875 21.78 -35.17 17.65
C ILE A 875 22.92 -34.43 18.37
N GLN A 876 23.07 -33.12 18.17
CA GLN A 876 24.07 -32.31 18.88
C GLN A 876 23.85 -32.36 20.40
N LYS A 877 22.60 -32.17 20.83
CA LYS A 877 22.20 -32.24 22.25
C LYS A 877 22.43 -33.62 22.88
N ALA A 878 22.23 -34.70 22.12
CA ALA A 878 22.49 -36.05 22.58
C ALA A 878 24.00 -36.33 22.73
N LYS A 879 24.82 -35.85 21.78
CA LYS A 879 26.29 -35.95 21.83
C LYS A 879 26.88 -35.25 23.05
N SER A 880 26.40 -34.05 23.40
CA SER A 880 26.87 -33.33 24.59
C SER A 880 26.56 -34.02 25.92
N CYS A 881 25.68 -35.04 25.93
CA CYS A 881 25.24 -35.73 27.14
C CYS A 881 25.49 -37.24 27.14
N GLY A 882 26.28 -37.76 26.19
CA GLY A 882 26.70 -39.17 26.14
C GLY A 882 25.60 -40.18 25.78
N LEU A 883 24.54 -39.75 25.10
CA LEU A 883 23.48 -40.65 24.61
C LEU A 883 23.90 -41.32 23.29
N PRO A 884 23.93 -42.67 23.18
CA PRO A 884 24.37 -43.36 21.98
C PRO A 884 23.42 -43.08 20.80
N CYS A 885 23.91 -42.34 19.80
CA CYS A 885 23.20 -42.07 18.55
C CYS A 885 23.80 -42.93 17.43
N ARG A 886 23.04 -43.88 16.87
CA ARG A 886 23.43 -44.53 15.61
C ARG A 886 23.42 -43.47 14.49
N SER A 887 24.46 -43.46 13.65
CA SER A 887 24.65 -42.48 12.58
C SER A 887 23.50 -42.53 11.58
N ILE A 888 22.67 -41.48 11.57
CA ILE A 888 21.82 -41.19 10.41
C ILE A 888 22.76 -40.54 9.39
N SER A 889 23.12 -41.26 8.34
CA SER A 889 23.87 -40.69 7.22
C SER A 889 23.05 -39.58 6.58
N PHE A 890 23.61 -38.37 6.54
CA PHE A 890 23.07 -37.22 5.82
C PHE A 890 23.80 -37.10 4.47
N ILE A 891 23.05 -37.11 3.38
CA ILE A 891 23.53 -36.73 2.04
C ILE A 891 22.88 -35.39 1.72
N THR A 892 23.69 -34.38 1.38
CA THR A 892 23.52 -33.55 0.16
C THR A 892 24.73 -32.64 -0.04
N LYS A 893 25.27 -32.64 -1.27
CA LYS A 893 26.22 -31.65 -1.81
C LYS A 893 25.41 -30.40 -2.18
N ASP A 894 25.86 -29.21 -1.80
CA ASP A 894 25.14 -27.95 -2.05
C ASP A 894 25.16 -27.58 -3.55
N LYS A 895 23.98 -27.34 -4.13
CA LYS A 895 23.79 -26.78 -5.48
C LYS A 895 23.66 -25.25 -5.40
N LEU A 896 24.15 -24.54 -6.41
CA LEU A 896 23.93 -23.11 -6.59
C LEU A 896 22.50 -22.87 -7.09
N TRP A 897 21.73 -22.01 -6.42
CA TRP A 897 20.37 -21.64 -6.82
C TRP A 897 20.38 -20.34 -7.63
N VAL A 898 19.80 -20.38 -8.82
CA VAL A 898 19.71 -19.26 -9.75
C VAL A 898 18.24 -18.95 -10.02
N GLN A 899 17.84 -17.73 -9.68
CA GLN A 899 16.53 -17.17 -9.99
C GLN A 899 16.66 -16.12 -11.10
N THR A 900 15.76 -16.15 -12.07
CA THR A 900 15.72 -15.24 -13.23
C THR A 900 14.34 -14.60 -13.45
N PHE A 901 13.28 -15.23 -12.95
CA PHE A 901 11.97 -14.59 -12.87
C PHE A 901 11.95 -13.59 -11.69
N GLY A 902 11.78 -12.30 -12.00
CA GLY A 902 11.89 -11.21 -11.03
C GLY A 902 13.29 -10.61 -10.91
N GLY A 903 14.17 -10.93 -11.85
CA GLY A 903 15.57 -10.48 -11.90
C GLY A 903 16.56 -11.56 -11.49
N LEU A 904 17.81 -11.41 -11.93
CA LEU A 904 18.88 -12.36 -11.68
C LEU A 904 19.33 -12.32 -10.21
N LYS A 905 19.08 -13.41 -9.48
CA LYS A 905 19.61 -13.64 -8.13
C LYS A 905 20.29 -15.00 -8.04
N VAL A 906 21.39 -15.06 -7.30
CA VAL A 906 22.24 -16.25 -7.18
C VAL A 906 22.58 -16.48 -5.70
N HIS A 907 22.36 -17.71 -5.23
CA HIS A 907 22.49 -18.09 -3.81
C HIS A 907 23.13 -19.48 -3.67
N HIS A 908 23.94 -19.70 -2.63
CA HIS A 908 24.54 -21.02 -2.35
C HIS A 908 23.60 -22.00 -1.62
N SER A 909 22.43 -21.54 -1.15
CA SER A 909 21.35 -22.36 -0.60
C SER A 909 20.00 -21.65 -0.76
N GLU A 910 18.90 -22.39 -0.59
CA GLU A 910 17.52 -21.89 -0.79
C GLU A 910 17.10 -20.78 0.22
N ASP A 911 17.85 -20.59 1.32
CA ASP A 911 17.50 -19.69 2.44
C ASP A 911 18.54 -18.58 2.75
N MET A 912 19.59 -18.34 1.93
CA MET A 912 20.65 -17.33 2.21
C MET A 912 20.56 -16.07 1.32
N ASP A 913 21.14 -14.94 1.76
CA ASP A 913 21.17 -13.66 1.03
C ASP A 913 21.78 -13.80 -0.38
N SER A 914 21.23 -13.08 -1.37
CA SER A 914 21.73 -13.09 -2.76
C SER A 914 23.09 -12.43 -2.87
N LEU A 915 23.93 -12.91 -3.79
CA LEU A 915 25.12 -12.18 -4.21
C LEU A 915 24.77 -10.72 -4.52
N THR A 916 25.33 -9.81 -3.73
CA THR A 916 25.16 -8.36 -3.84
C THR A 916 25.87 -7.82 -5.08
N ASN A 917 25.46 -6.64 -5.55
CA ASN A 917 26.13 -5.99 -6.70
C ASN A 917 27.65 -5.77 -6.48
N ARG A 918 28.09 -5.61 -5.22
CA ARG A 918 29.50 -5.47 -4.87
C ARG A 918 30.27 -6.79 -5.04
N GLU A 919 29.63 -7.93 -4.75
CA GLU A 919 30.25 -9.26 -4.86
C GLU A 919 30.40 -9.72 -6.31
N TRP A 920 29.56 -9.26 -7.24
CA TRP A 920 29.69 -9.56 -8.67
C TRP A 920 30.96 -9.00 -9.31
N LYS A 921 31.60 -8.00 -8.70
CA LYS A 921 32.82 -7.28 -9.15
C LYS A 921 32.72 -6.57 -10.51
N SER A 922 31.82 -6.98 -11.41
CA SER A 922 31.62 -6.44 -12.75
C SER A 922 30.22 -6.72 -13.28
N ALA A 923 29.55 -5.69 -13.80
CA ALA A 923 28.26 -5.84 -14.49
C ALA A 923 28.34 -6.76 -15.71
N LYS A 924 29.47 -6.75 -16.43
CA LYS A 924 29.70 -7.63 -17.59
C LYS A 924 29.94 -9.08 -17.20
N ALA A 925 30.49 -9.36 -16.01
CA ALA A 925 30.58 -10.73 -15.49
C ALA A 925 29.19 -11.30 -15.18
N ARG A 926 28.31 -10.48 -14.62
CA ARG A 926 26.91 -10.82 -14.35
C ARG A 926 26.13 -11.09 -15.65
N GLU A 927 26.33 -10.26 -16.68
CA GLU A 927 25.73 -10.46 -18.01
C GLU A 927 26.27 -11.71 -18.72
N LEU A 928 27.59 -11.96 -18.64
CA LEU A 928 28.22 -13.18 -19.17
C LEU A 928 27.64 -14.44 -18.54
N PHE A 929 27.40 -14.44 -17.22
CA PHE A 929 26.77 -15.56 -16.53
C PHE A 929 25.36 -15.86 -17.07
N CYS A 930 24.56 -14.82 -17.30
CA CYS A 930 23.23 -14.97 -17.92
C CYS A 930 23.31 -15.60 -19.32
N LEU A 931 24.23 -15.14 -20.16
CA LEU A 931 24.40 -15.70 -21.51
C LEU A 931 24.82 -17.17 -21.45
N LEU A 932 25.75 -17.53 -20.55
CA LEU A 932 26.15 -18.92 -20.35
C LEU A 932 24.99 -19.81 -19.88
N LEU A 933 24.15 -19.33 -18.96
CA LEU A 933 22.94 -20.07 -18.53
C LEU A 933 21.99 -20.35 -19.69
N LEU A 934 21.74 -19.35 -20.53
CA LEU A 934 20.87 -19.48 -21.70
C LEU A 934 21.49 -20.35 -22.81
N GLY A 935 22.79 -20.25 -23.02
CA GLY A 935 23.55 -21.05 -23.99
C GLY A 935 23.71 -22.52 -23.59
N THR A 936 23.55 -22.86 -22.31
CA THR A 936 23.72 -24.23 -21.81
C THR A 936 22.67 -25.20 -22.36
N GLU A 937 21.52 -24.72 -22.86
CA GLU A 937 20.53 -25.55 -23.56
C GLU A 937 20.90 -25.85 -25.01
N SER A 938 21.72 -25.00 -25.64
CA SER A 938 22.13 -25.08 -27.04
C SER A 938 23.53 -25.69 -27.21
N ASN A 939 23.92 -26.59 -26.29
CA ASN A 939 25.24 -27.23 -26.20
C ASN A 939 26.41 -26.28 -25.85
N GLY A 940 26.12 -25.09 -25.32
CA GLY A 940 27.13 -24.10 -24.93
C GLY A 940 27.41 -23.06 -26.02
N MET A 941 28.22 -22.07 -25.69
CA MET A 941 28.55 -20.95 -26.59
C MET A 941 30.05 -20.79 -26.76
N THR A 942 30.48 -20.47 -27.97
CA THR A 942 31.88 -20.09 -28.27
C THR A 942 32.20 -18.73 -27.65
N TRP A 943 33.49 -18.41 -27.51
CA TRP A 943 33.87 -17.08 -27.01
C TRP A 943 33.50 -15.99 -28.03
N GLU A 944 33.54 -16.30 -29.33
CA GLU A 944 33.14 -15.38 -30.40
C GLU A 944 31.67 -14.97 -30.28
N GLU A 945 30.77 -15.94 -30.06
CA GLU A 945 29.34 -15.69 -29.86
C GLU A 945 29.08 -14.84 -28.60
N LEU A 946 29.70 -15.21 -27.48
CA LEU A 946 29.57 -14.46 -26.22
C LEU A 946 30.11 -13.03 -26.37
N ALA A 947 31.21 -12.85 -27.11
CA ALA A 947 31.80 -11.55 -27.37
C ALA A 947 30.91 -10.66 -28.24
N LEU A 948 30.23 -11.20 -29.26
CA LEU A 948 29.28 -10.47 -30.10
C LEU A 948 28.10 -9.93 -29.28
N HIS A 949 27.62 -10.70 -28.30
CA HIS A 949 26.54 -10.28 -27.42
C HIS A 949 26.98 -9.24 -26.37
N LEU A 950 28.19 -9.39 -25.80
CA LEU A 950 28.66 -8.51 -24.71
C LEU A 950 29.28 -7.21 -25.22
N TRP A 951 29.96 -7.25 -26.37
CA TRP A 951 30.72 -6.15 -26.95
C TRP A 951 30.58 -6.09 -28.49
N PRO A 952 29.37 -5.83 -29.02
CA PRO A 952 29.11 -5.88 -30.47
C PRO A 952 29.97 -4.91 -31.29
N ASN A 953 30.45 -3.82 -30.68
CA ASN A 953 31.21 -2.77 -31.36
C ASN A 953 32.74 -2.92 -31.22
N PHE A 954 33.24 -4.01 -30.63
CA PHE A 954 34.67 -4.18 -30.35
C PHE A 954 35.34 -5.03 -31.44
N GLY A 955 36.54 -4.63 -31.87
CA GLY A 955 37.37 -5.47 -32.74
C GLY A 955 37.80 -6.76 -32.04
N THR A 956 37.99 -7.84 -32.82
CA THR A 956 38.23 -9.21 -32.34
C THR A 956 39.28 -9.33 -31.24
N LYS A 957 40.44 -8.68 -31.40
CA LYS A 957 41.54 -8.71 -30.41
C LYS A 957 41.15 -8.08 -29.07
N LYS A 958 40.41 -6.96 -29.09
CA LYS A 958 39.95 -6.27 -27.87
C LYS A 958 38.83 -7.04 -27.18
N ALA A 959 37.90 -7.60 -27.96
CA ALA A 959 36.81 -8.40 -27.44
C ALA A 959 37.31 -9.69 -26.77
N ARG A 960 38.31 -10.37 -27.36
CA ARG A 960 38.92 -11.58 -26.78
C ARG A 960 39.59 -11.33 -25.43
N ASN A 961 40.37 -10.26 -25.32
CA ASN A 961 41.04 -9.92 -24.05
C ASN A 961 40.02 -9.61 -22.95
N ASN A 962 38.97 -8.83 -23.27
CA ASN A 962 37.91 -8.51 -22.32
C ASN A 962 37.08 -9.73 -21.94
N PHE A 963 36.84 -10.65 -22.87
CA PHE A 963 36.16 -11.91 -22.59
C PHE A 963 36.93 -12.72 -21.54
N HIS A 964 38.22 -12.97 -21.74
CA HIS A 964 39.01 -13.76 -20.80
C HIS A 964 39.14 -13.09 -19.42
N PHE A 965 39.28 -11.75 -19.37
CA PHE A 965 39.26 -11.02 -18.10
C PHE A 965 37.90 -11.15 -17.38
N THR A 966 36.80 -11.00 -18.11
CA THR A 966 35.43 -11.10 -17.57
C THR A 966 35.12 -12.52 -17.11
N LEU A 967 35.57 -13.54 -17.85
CA LEU A 967 35.45 -14.94 -17.48
C LEU A 967 36.27 -15.28 -16.23
N SER A 968 37.48 -14.74 -16.11
CA SER A 968 38.29 -14.90 -14.90
C SER A 968 37.57 -14.30 -13.69
N THR A 969 37.05 -13.08 -13.84
CA THR A 969 36.27 -12.41 -12.78
C THR A 969 35.05 -13.24 -12.38
N LEU A 970 34.34 -13.81 -13.35
CA LEU A 970 33.18 -14.66 -13.09
C LEU A 970 33.56 -15.95 -12.34
N ARG A 971 34.68 -16.58 -12.71
CA ARG A 971 35.21 -17.77 -12.01
C ARG A 971 35.63 -17.46 -10.58
N ASP A 972 36.20 -16.28 -10.33
CA ASP A 972 36.56 -15.83 -8.99
C ASP A 972 35.34 -15.58 -8.09
N VAL A 973 34.19 -15.25 -8.68
CA VAL A 973 32.95 -14.98 -7.94
C VAL A 973 32.19 -16.28 -7.65
N LEU A 974 32.02 -17.15 -8.64
CA LEU A 974 31.18 -18.35 -8.50
C LEU A 974 31.95 -19.61 -8.14
N GLY A 975 33.22 -19.72 -8.54
CA GLY A 975 33.99 -20.96 -8.55
C GLY A 975 34.17 -21.51 -9.96
N SER A 976 35.36 -22.03 -10.26
CA SER A 976 35.72 -22.58 -11.57
C SER A 976 34.90 -23.81 -11.97
N GLU A 977 34.40 -24.56 -10.99
CA GLU A 977 33.69 -25.83 -11.15
C GLU A 977 32.27 -25.70 -11.71
N TYR A 978 31.73 -24.48 -11.75
CA TYR A 978 30.40 -24.19 -12.29
C TYR A 978 30.41 -23.90 -13.79
N ILE A 979 31.57 -23.60 -14.37
CA ILE A 979 31.73 -23.24 -15.78
C ILE A 979 32.62 -24.27 -16.46
N ILE A 980 32.03 -25.06 -17.33
CA ILE A 980 32.72 -26.10 -18.10
C ILE A 980 33.13 -25.51 -19.44
N TYR A 981 34.35 -25.83 -19.87
CA TYR A 981 34.84 -25.57 -21.22
C TYR A 981 35.17 -26.91 -21.87
N GLN A 982 34.44 -27.27 -22.91
CA GLN A 982 34.61 -28.52 -23.64
C GLN A 982 34.26 -28.30 -25.11
N ASN A 983 34.99 -28.93 -26.04
CA ASN A 983 34.72 -28.84 -27.48
C ASN A 983 34.58 -27.40 -28.02
N ASN A 984 35.46 -26.49 -27.57
CA ASN A 984 35.49 -25.07 -27.97
C ASN A 984 34.26 -24.24 -27.55
N VAL A 985 33.45 -24.73 -26.61
CA VAL A 985 32.27 -24.02 -26.10
C VAL A 985 32.27 -23.95 -24.57
N TYR A 986 31.68 -22.89 -24.03
CA TYR A 986 31.48 -22.65 -22.61
C TYR A 986 30.01 -22.90 -22.23
N PHE A 987 29.79 -23.61 -21.13
CA PHE A 987 28.46 -23.84 -20.57
C PHE A 987 28.50 -24.03 -19.06
N ILE A 988 27.33 -23.96 -18.44
CA ILE A 988 27.14 -24.15 -17.01
C ILE A 988 27.04 -25.63 -16.65
N ASN A 989 27.69 -26.01 -15.55
CA ASN A 989 27.58 -27.35 -14.99
C ASN A 989 26.17 -27.59 -14.40
N LYS A 990 25.29 -28.26 -15.16
CA LYS A 990 23.90 -28.53 -14.75
C LYS A 990 23.78 -29.33 -13.44
N GLU A 991 24.75 -30.19 -13.11
CA GLU A 991 24.67 -31.00 -11.90
C GLU A 991 24.86 -30.19 -10.62
N LYS A 992 25.51 -29.03 -10.73
CA LYS A 992 25.84 -28.14 -9.61
C LYS A 992 24.92 -26.93 -9.50
N ILE A 993 24.01 -26.72 -10.44
CA ILE A 993 23.12 -25.55 -10.47
C ILE A 993 21.65 -25.99 -10.49
N HIS A 994 20.83 -25.28 -9.73
CA HIS A 994 19.39 -25.24 -9.87
C HIS A 994 19.01 -23.90 -10.53
N PHE A 995 18.18 -23.95 -11.57
CA PHE A 995 17.86 -22.79 -12.41
C PHE A 995 16.35 -22.77 -12.71
N ASP A 996 15.67 -21.75 -12.20
CA ASP A 996 14.20 -21.62 -12.24
C ASP A 996 13.58 -21.67 -13.65
N LEU A 997 14.31 -21.22 -14.68
CA LEU A 997 13.85 -21.35 -16.07
C LEU A 997 13.73 -22.82 -16.50
N TRP A 998 14.66 -23.68 -16.09
CA TRP A 998 14.60 -25.10 -16.42
C TRP A 998 13.39 -25.76 -15.76
N ASP A 999 13.06 -25.39 -14.52
CA ASP A 999 11.86 -25.89 -13.86
C ASP A 999 10.60 -25.41 -14.58
N PHE A 1000 10.53 -24.14 -14.98
CA PHE A 1000 9.41 -23.60 -15.75
C PHE A 1000 9.18 -24.39 -17.04
N GLU A 1001 10.24 -24.67 -17.78
CA GLU A 1001 10.18 -25.38 -19.05
C GLU A 1001 9.90 -26.87 -18.89
N GLU A 1002 10.41 -27.49 -17.82
CA GLU A 1002 10.05 -28.86 -17.46
C GLU A 1002 8.55 -28.96 -17.18
N ARG A 1003 8.00 -28.07 -16.34
CA ARG A 1003 6.55 -28.05 -16.05
C ARG A 1003 5.72 -27.82 -17.30
N TYR A 1004 6.18 -26.97 -18.21
CA TYR A 1004 5.50 -26.76 -19.49
C TYR A 1004 5.54 -28.01 -20.39
N LYS A 1005 6.66 -28.75 -20.43
CA LYS A 1005 6.75 -30.04 -21.13
C LYS A 1005 5.80 -31.06 -20.52
N GLU A 1006 5.76 -31.18 -19.19
CA GLU A 1006 4.84 -32.07 -18.48
C GLU A 1006 3.36 -31.71 -18.72
N PHE A 1007 3.05 -30.41 -18.79
CA PHE A 1007 1.73 -29.92 -19.19
C PHE A 1007 1.35 -30.41 -20.60
N LYS A 1008 2.21 -30.19 -21.60
CA LYS A 1008 1.96 -30.62 -22.98
C LYS A 1008 1.82 -32.14 -23.08
N GLN A 1009 2.67 -32.89 -22.39
CA GLN A 1009 2.57 -34.36 -22.37
C GLN A 1009 1.25 -34.81 -21.73
N SER A 1010 0.84 -34.18 -20.63
CA SER A 1010 -0.43 -34.48 -19.96
C SER A 1010 -1.64 -34.19 -20.84
N LEU A 1011 -1.59 -33.16 -21.70
CA LEU A 1011 -2.63 -32.91 -22.70
C LEU A 1011 -2.69 -34.02 -23.75
N ARG A 1012 -1.54 -34.49 -24.26
CA ARG A 1012 -1.47 -35.62 -25.20
C ARG A 1012 -2.03 -36.90 -24.59
N ASP A 1013 -1.70 -37.15 -23.33
CA ASP A 1013 -2.19 -38.27 -22.53
C ASP A 1013 -3.67 -38.13 -22.11
N LYS A 1014 -4.33 -37.01 -22.45
CA LYS A 1014 -5.70 -36.66 -22.03
C LYS A 1014 -5.89 -36.60 -20.49
N LYS A 1015 -4.81 -36.41 -19.73
CA LYS A 1015 -4.83 -36.28 -18.25
C LYS A 1015 -5.02 -34.82 -17.83
N GLN A 1016 -6.24 -34.31 -17.98
CA GLN A 1016 -6.55 -32.89 -17.71
C GLN A 1016 -6.20 -32.40 -16.30
N HIS A 1017 -6.29 -33.25 -15.28
CA HIS A 1017 -5.97 -32.87 -13.90
C HIS A 1017 -4.46 -32.65 -13.70
N LEU A 1018 -3.61 -33.47 -14.33
CA LEU A 1018 -2.16 -33.27 -14.33
C LEU A 1018 -1.79 -32.05 -15.17
N ALA A 1019 -2.41 -31.88 -16.34
CA ALA A 1019 -2.22 -30.67 -17.14
C ALA A 1019 -2.55 -29.40 -16.32
N GLN A 1020 -3.66 -29.39 -15.58
CA GLN A 1020 -4.01 -28.28 -14.70
C GLN A 1020 -2.96 -28.05 -13.60
N LYS A 1021 -2.48 -29.12 -12.95
CA LYS A 1021 -1.42 -29.03 -11.93
C LYS A 1021 -0.16 -28.39 -12.51
N TYR A 1022 0.35 -28.92 -13.62
CA TYR A 1022 1.60 -28.46 -14.23
C TYR A 1022 1.49 -27.05 -14.80
N ALA A 1023 0.35 -26.67 -15.36
CA ALA A 1023 0.10 -25.30 -15.80
C ALA A 1023 0.16 -24.30 -14.63
N ILE A 1024 -0.43 -24.66 -13.48
CA ILE A 1024 -0.38 -23.83 -12.27
C ILE A 1024 1.05 -23.72 -11.74
N GLU A 1025 1.78 -24.84 -11.69
CA GLU A 1025 3.18 -24.85 -11.22
C GLU A 1025 4.09 -24.00 -12.13
N ALA A 1026 3.96 -24.10 -13.45
CA ALA A 1026 4.70 -23.26 -14.40
C ALA A 1026 4.36 -21.76 -14.20
N LEU A 1027 3.08 -21.41 -14.10
CA LEU A 1027 2.67 -20.01 -13.89
C LEU A 1027 3.06 -19.44 -12.51
N LYS A 1028 3.30 -20.31 -11.51
CA LYS A 1028 3.81 -19.91 -10.19
C LYS A 1028 5.29 -19.53 -10.25
N ILE A 1029 6.08 -20.22 -11.07
CA ILE A 1029 7.48 -19.89 -11.33
C ILE A 1029 7.55 -18.57 -12.12
N ALA A 1030 6.75 -18.47 -13.19
CA ALA A 1030 6.72 -17.29 -14.07
C ALA A 1030 5.74 -16.18 -13.62
N GLU A 1031 5.74 -15.86 -12.33
CA GLU A 1031 4.85 -14.80 -11.80
C GLU A 1031 5.37 -13.39 -12.12
N SER A 1032 6.70 -13.23 -12.17
CA SER A 1032 7.39 -11.98 -12.46
C SER A 1032 8.02 -12.00 -13.86
N SER A 1033 8.42 -10.82 -14.37
CA SER A 1033 9.08 -10.74 -15.67
C SER A 1033 10.42 -11.51 -15.66
N PHE A 1034 10.70 -12.19 -16.76
CA PHE A 1034 11.97 -12.89 -16.97
C PHE A 1034 13.09 -11.88 -17.26
N LEU A 1035 14.11 -11.83 -16.39
CA LEU A 1035 15.32 -11.00 -16.51
C LEU A 1035 15.06 -9.55 -16.98
N PRO A 1036 14.23 -8.76 -16.28
CA PRO A 1036 13.85 -7.41 -16.73
C PRO A 1036 15.03 -6.44 -16.87
N GLU A 1037 16.12 -6.64 -16.12
CA GLU A 1037 17.29 -5.76 -16.16
C GLU A 1037 18.23 -5.97 -17.37
N PHE A 1038 18.02 -7.01 -18.17
CA PHE A 1038 18.86 -7.30 -19.34
C PHE A 1038 18.09 -7.04 -20.65
N HIS A 1039 18.69 -6.22 -21.53
CA HIS A 1039 18.14 -5.86 -22.85
C HIS A 1039 18.89 -6.52 -24.02
N ASN A 1040 19.69 -7.55 -23.73
CA ASN A 1040 20.39 -8.30 -24.76
C ASN A 1040 19.40 -9.00 -25.70
N GLN A 1041 19.68 -9.00 -27.00
CA GLN A 1041 18.81 -9.59 -28.02
C GLN A 1041 18.40 -11.04 -27.72
N LEU A 1042 19.32 -11.86 -27.17
CA LEU A 1042 19.03 -13.25 -26.83
C LEU A 1042 18.04 -13.37 -25.64
N VAL A 1043 18.18 -12.48 -24.66
CA VAL A 1043 17.26 -12.40 -23.51
C VAL A 1043 15.87 -11.94 -23.95
N GLU A 1044 15.79 -10.94 -24.84
CA GLU A 1044 14.52 -10.45 -25.38
C GLU A 1044 13.78 -11.54 -26.17
N MET A 1045 14.51 -12.28 -27.01
CA MET A 1045 13.95 -13.42 -27.75
C MET A 1045 13.42 -14.50 -26.80
N ARG A 1046 14.17 -14.83 -25.74
CA ARG A 1046 13.72 -15.83 -24.75
C ARG A 1046 12.50 -15.34 -23.96
N ARG A 1047 12.46 -14.05 -23.61
CA ARG A 1047 11.31 -13.43 -22.93
C ARG A 1047 10.04 -13.50 -23.77
N LEU A 1048 10.14 -13.29 -25.09
CA LEU A 1048 9.01 -13.43 -26.02
C LEU A 1048 8.46 -14.87 -26.05
N GLN A 1049 9.36 -15.86 -26.12
CA GLN A 1049 8.98 -17.29 -26.08
C GLN A 1049 8.25 -17.64 -24.78
N ILE A 1050 8.82 -17.25 -23.64
CA ILE A 1050 8.22 -17.47 -22.32
C ILE A 1050 6.84 -16.80 -22.22
N ASN A 1051 6.69 -15.58 -22.73
CA ASN A 1051 5.40 -14.89 -22.72
C ASN A 1051 4.33 -15.60 -23.53
N THR A 1052 4.70 -16.14 -24.70
CA THR A 1052 3.82 -16.95 -25.54
C THR A 1052 3.35 -18.21 -24.80
N ILE A 1053 4.26 -18.87 -24.08
CA ILE A 1053 3.93 -20.04 -23.24
C ILE A 1053 2.96 -19.65 -22.12
N ILE A 1054 3.22 -18.54 -21.42
CA ILE A 1054 2.36 -18.06 -20.32
C ILE A 1054 0.95 -17.74 -20.83
N GLU A 1055 0.82 -17.13 -22.00
CA GLU A 1055 -0.48 -16.83 -22.62
C GLU A 1055 -1.25 -18.11 -22.93
N GLU A 1056 -0.59 -19.11 -23.49
CA GLU A 1056 -1.21 -20.42 -23.74
C GLU A 1056 -1.71 -21.07 -22.44
N LEU A 1057 -0.86 -21.10 -21.41
CA LEU A 1057 -1.20 -21.68 -20.10
C LEU A 1057 -2.38 -20.96 -19.44
N LEU A 1058 -2.38 -19.62 -19.48
CA LEU A 1058 -3.47 -18.79 -18.91
C LEU A 1058 -4.78 -19.00 -19.66
N LEU A 1059 -4.76 -19.03 -20.99
CA LEU A 1059 -5.96 -19.22 -21.80
C LEU A 1059 -6.54 -20.63 -21.61
N TRP A 1060 -5.68 -21.64 -21.55
CA TRP A 1060 -6.11 -23.01 -21.28
C TRP A 1060 -6.72 -23.14 -19.88
N LEU A 1061 -6.07 -22.59 -18.85
CA LEU A 1061 -6.60 -22.58 -17.48
C LEU A 1061 -7.91 -21.79 -17.37
N ALA A 1062 -8.03 -20.66 -18.08
CA ALA A 1062 -9.25 -19.87 -18.07
C ALA A 1062 -10.46 -20.69 -18.57
N ASN A 1063 -10.30 -21.40 -19.68
CA ASN A 1063 -11.33 -22.29 -20.21
C ASN A 1063 -11.61 -23.45 -19.25
N ARG A 1064 -10.55 -24.05 -18.67
CA ARG A 1064 -10.72 -25.16 -17.72
C ARG A 1064 -11.49 -24.75 -16.47
N TYR A 1065 -11.21 -23.58 -15.91
CA TYR A 1065 -11.92 -23.02 -14.77
C TYR A 1065 -13.37 -22.67 -15.12
N TYR A 1066 -13.60 -22.10 -16.32
CA TYR A 1066 -14.94 -21.81 -16.80
C TYR A 1066 -15.79 -23.09 -16.93
N GLU A 1067 -15.23 -24.16 -17.51
CA GLU A 1067 -15.89 -25.49 -17.60
C GLU A 1067 -16.20 -26.12 -16.23
N LYS A 1068 -15.44 -25.77 -15.19
CA LYS A 1068 -15.69 -26.21 -13.81
C LYS A 1068 -16.67 -25.30 -13.06
N PHE A 1069 -17.24 -24.30 -13.70
CA PHE A 1069 -18.06 -23.26 -13.07
C PHE A 1069 -17.30 -22.46 -11.99
N GLU A 1070 -15.98 -22.40 -12.11
CA GLU A 1070 -15.05 -21.59 -11.30
C GLU A 1070 -14.83 -20.24 -12.00
N TYR A 1071 -15.94 -19.51 -12.22
CA TYR A 1071 -15.96 -18.30 -13.05
C TYR A 1071 -14.98 -17.22 -12.61
N PHE A 1072 -14.71 -17.06 -11.31
CA PHE A 1072 -13.73 -16.10 -10.83
C PHE A 1072 -12.32 -16.41 -11.29
N GLU A 1073 -11.85 -17.65 -11.13
CA GLU A 1073 -10.49 -18.05 -11.49
C GLU A 1073 -10.33 -18.07 -13.02
N ALA A 1074 -11.42 -18.36 -13.75
CA ALA A 1074 -11.48 -18.16 -15.20
C ALA A 1074 -11.25 -16.69 -15.58
N ILE A 1075 -12.04 -15.80 -14.97
CA ILE A 1075 -11.94 -14.35 -15.13
C ILE A 1075 -10.53 -13.85 -14.75
N ARG A 1076 -9.95 -14.35 -13.66
CA ARG A 1076 -8.61 -13.97 -13.17
C ARG A 1076 -7.50 -14.39 -14.13
N CYS A 1077 -7.60 -15.56 -14.75
CA CYS A 1077 -6.69 -15.99 -15.81
C CYS A 1077 -6.82 -15.08 -17.04
N CYS A 1078 -8.05 -14.80 -17.48
CA CYS A 1078 -8.31 -13.85 -18.56
C CYS A 1078 -7.80 -12.44 -18.25
N TYR A 1079 -7.88 -11.98 -17.01
CA TYR A 1079 -7.33 -10.68 -16.61
C TYR A 1079 -5.82 -10.60 -16.70
N ARG A 1080 -5.10 -11.66 -16.27
CA ARG A 1080 -3.65 -11.74 -16.47
C ARG A 1080 -3.30 -11.72 -17.96
N LEU A 1081 -4.12 -12.35 -18.80
CA LEU A 1081 -3.97 -12.31 -20.25
C LEU A 1081 -4.20 -10.90 -20.82
N LEU A 1082 -5.30 -10.24 -20.45
CA LEU A 1082 -5.64 -8.88 -20.87
C LEU A 1082 -4.67 -7.82 -20.35
N GLY A 1083 -3.96 -8.12 -19.26
CA GLY A 1083 -2.86 -7.29 -18.78
C GLY A 1083 -1.68 -7.23 -19.74
N LYS A 1084 -1.47 -8.30 -20.52
CA LYS A 1084 -0.43 -8.40 -21.56
C LYS A 1084 -0.95 -7.98 -22.94
N ASP A 1085 -2.10 -8.54 -23.33
CA ASP A 1085 -2.79 -8.25 -24.58
C ASP A 1085 -4.24 -7.80 -24.31
N PRO A 1086 -4.48 -6.48 -24.17
CA PRO A 1086 -5.81 -5.95 -23.94
C PRO A 1086 -6.81 -6.15 -25.07
N MET A 1087 -6.35 -6.54 -26.27
CA MET A 1087 -7.23 -6.78 -27.41
C MET A 1087 -7.54 -8.26 -27.61
N ASN A 1088 -7.13 -9.12 -26.66
CA ASN A 1088 -7.40 -10.55 -26.73
C ASN A 1088 -8.91 -10.83 -26.60
N GLU A 1089 -9.58 -10.90 -27.75
CA GLU A 1089 -11.03 -11.06 -27.82
C GLU A 1089 -11.48 -12.36 -27.16
N THR A 1090 -10.69 -13.44 -27.23
CA THR A 1090 -11.01 -14.73 -26.59
C THR A 1090 -11.10 -14.60 -25.07
N ALA A 1091 -10.16 -13.89 -24.43
CA ALA A 1091 -10.24 -13.61 -22.99
C ALA A 1091 -11.45 -12.74 -22.62
N HIS A 1092 -11.71 -11.68 -23.40
CA HIS A 1092 -12.93 -10.88 -23.20
C HIS A 1092 -14.20 -11.72 -23.32
N ARG A 1093 -14.25 -12.64 -24.29
CA ARG A 1093 -15.39 -13.54 -24.51
C ARG A 1093 -15.61 -14.47 -23.32
N ILE A 1094 -14.55 -15.07 -22.76
CA ILE A 1094 -14.64 -15.91 -21.55
C ILE A 1094 -15.15 -15.08 -20.37
N ILE A 1095 -14.67 -13.85 -20.17
CA ILE A 1095 -15.16 -12.95 -19.12
C ILE A 1095 -16.64 -12.62 -19.30
N ILE A 1096 -17.07 -12.27 -20.53
CA ILE A 1096 -18.48 -11.97 -20.83
C ILE A 1096 -19.36 -13.18 -20.52
N LYS A 1097 -18.97 -14.39 -20.96
CA LYS A 1097 -19.69 -15.63 -20.66
C LYS A 1097 -19.75 -15.89 -19.15
N ALA A 1098 -18.61 -15.78 -18.46
CA ALA A 1098 -18.51 -15.97 -17.02
C ALA A 1098 -19.43 -15.00 -16.25
N TYR A 1099 -19.52 -13.73 -16.67
CA TYR A 1099 -20.47 -12.76 -16.08
C TYR A 1099 -21.93 -13.07 -16.38
N ILE A 1100 -22.26 -13.58 -17.57
CA ILE A 1100 -23.62 -13.98 -17.90
C ILE A 1100 -24.03 -15.16 -17.02
N ASP A 1101 -23.18 -16.18 -16.93
CA ASP A 1101 -23.47 -17.41 -16.21
C ASP A 1101 -23.37 -17.26 -14.68
N SER A 1102 -22.68 -16.22 -14.19
CA SER A 1102 -22.70 -15.81 -12.78
C SER A 1102 -23.89 -14.90 -12.41
N GLY A 1103 -24.74 -14.54 -13.36
CA GLY A 1103 -25.91 -13.67 -13.16
C GLY A 1103 -25.62 -12.16 -13.21
N GLU A 1104 -24.40 -11.76 -13.54
CA GLU A 1104 -23.92 -10.37 -13.58
C GLU A 1104 -24.12 -9.73 -14.97
N ARG A 1105 -25.34 -9.80 -15.52
CA ARG A 1105 -25.67 -9.34 -16.89
C ARG A 1105 -25.22 -7.89 -17.20
N GLY A 1106 -25.36 -6.99 -16.24
CA GLY A 1106 -24.93 -5.60 -16.39
C GLY A 1106 -23.42 -5.45 -16.61
N ARG A 1107 -22.59 -6.27 -15.95
CA ARG A 1107 -21.13 -6.29 -16.13
C ARG A 1107 -20.75 -6.93 -17.45
N ALA A 1108 -21.46 -7.96 -17.89
CA ALA A 1108 -21.28 -8.56 -19.22
C ALA A 1108 -21.46 -7.52 -20.35
N ILE A 1109 -22.53 -6.71 -20.28
CA ILE A 1109 -22.80 -5.65 -21.27
C ILE A 1109 -21.71 -4.58 -21.24
N ARG A 1110 -21.29 -4.13 -20.05
CA ARG A 1110 -20.21 -3.13 -19.92
C ARG A 1110 -18.88 -3.67 -20.46
N GLN A 1111 -18.54 -4.92 -20.18
CA GLN A 1111 -17.33 -5.56 -20.70
C GLN A 1111 -17.36 -5.69 -22.23
N TYR A 1112 -18.51 -6.04 -22.82
CA TYR A 1112 -18.69 -6.06 -24.27
C TYR A 1112 -18.50 -4.68 -24.91
N LYS A 1113 -19.16 -3.64 -24.37
CA LYS A 1113 -19.01 -2.25 -24.87
C LYS A 1113 -17.56 -1.79 -24.82
N ARG A 1114 -16.83 -2.23 -23.79
CA ARG A 1114 -15.41 -1.93 -23.60
C ARG A 1114 -14.53 -2.58 -24.66
N LEU A 1115 -14.71 -3.88 -24.90
CA LEU A 1115 -14.04 -4.58 -26.00
C LEU A 1115 -14.33 -3.90 -27.35
N ALA A 1116 -15.59 -3.61 -27.65
CA ALA A 1116 -15.99 -2.97 -28.90
C ALA A 1116 -15.32 -1.60 -29.07
N SER A 1117 -15.23 -0.80 -28.00
CA SER A 1117 -14.52 0.47 -28.02
C SER A 1117 -13.01 0.31 -28.21
N LEU A 1118 -12.40 -0.71 -27.59
CA LEU A 1118 -10.96 -0.98 -27.70
C LEU A 1118 -10.57 -1.40 -29.11
N LEU A 1119 -11.31 -2.35 -29.72
CA LEU A 1119 -11.05 -2.82 -31.09
C LEU A 1119 -11.26 -1.69 -32.10
N LYS A 1120 -12.37 -0.94 -31.99
CA LYS A 1120 -12.67 0.18 -32.89
C LYS A 1120 -11.62 1.29 -32.82
N LYS A 1121 -11.12 1.62 -31.62
CA LYS A 1121 -10.13 2.70 -31.43
C LYS A 1121 -8.72 2.33 -31.91
N ASN A 1122 -8.27 1.10 -31.67
CA ASN A 1122 -6.88 0.71 -31.92
C ASN A 1122 -6.65 0.13 -33.32
N ILE A 1123 -7.62 -0.63 -33.86
CA ILE A 1123 -7.48 -1.35 -35.13
C ILE A 1123 -8.67 -1.20 -36.07
N GLY A 1124 -9.69 -0.40 -35.71
CA GLY A 1124 -10.79 -0.03 -36.61
C GLY A 1124 -11.82 -1.12 -36.89
N ILE A 1125 -11.79 -2.25 -36.18
CA ILE A 1125 -12.70 -3.39 -36.40
C ILE A 1125 -13.75 -3.53 -35.28
N GLU A 1126 -14.83 -4.24 -35.58
CA GLU A 1126 -15.85 -4.62 -34.59
C GLU A 1126 -15.55 -6.01 -33.96
N PRO A 1127 -16.14 -6.34 -32.80
CA PRO A 1127 -16.05 -7.68 -32.23
C PRO A 1127 -16.54 -8.76 -33.21
N SER A 1128 -15.93 -9.94 -33.15
CA SER A 1128 -16.29 -11.10 -33.95
C SER A 1128 -17.76 -11.52 -33.82
N PRO A 1129 -18.33 -12.21 -34.82
CA PRO A 1129 -19.72 -12.69 -34.77
C PRO A 1129 -20.02 -13.59 -33.56
N GLU A 1130 -19.05 -14.39 -33.12
CA GLU A 1130 -19.18 -15.26 -31.95
C GLU A 1130 -19.38 -14.46 -30.65
N THR A 1131 -18.65 -13.36 -30.49
CA THR A 1131 -18.77 -12.47 -29.33
C THR A 1131 -20.08 -11.68 -29.37
N LYS A 1132 -20.52 -11.23 -30.56
CA LYS A 1132 -21.82 -10.56 -30.76
C LYS A 1132 -23.00 -11.47 -30.40
N LYS A 1133 -23.01 -12.72 -30.87
CA LYS A 1133 -24.06 -13.70 -30.56
C LYS A 1133 -24.24 -13.95 -29.05
N ILE A 1134 -23.17 -13.86 -28.27
CA ILE A 1134 -23.24 -14.06 -26.81
C ILE A 1134 -24.01 -12.91 -26.14
N ILE A 1135 -23.81 -11.67 -26.58
CA ILE A 1135 -24.49 -10.51 -25.97
C ILE A 1135 -25.93 -10.34 -26.47
N GLU A 1136 -26.22 -10.72 -27.72
CA GLU A 1136 -27.59 -10.71 -28.28
C GLU A 1136 -28.55 -11.58 -27.46
N LYS A 1137 -28.09 -12.74 -26.98
CA LYS A 1137 -28.86 -13.63 -26.08
C LYS A 1137 -29.22 -13.00 -24.73
N VAL A 1138 -28.43 -12.03 -24.26
CA VAL A 1138 -28.69 -11.30 -23.01
C VAL A 1138 -29.77 -10.23 -23.21
N GLY A 1139 -29.86 -9.66 -24.42
CA GLY A 1139 -30.87 -8.65 -24.77
C GLY A 1139 -32.24 -9.24 -25.14
N SER A 1140 -32.31 -10.50 -25.56
CA SER A 1140 -33.55 -11.15 -26.02
C SER A 1140 -34.36 -11.86 -24.92
N THR A 1141 -34.00 -11.70 -23.65
CA THR A 1141 -34.71 -12.28 -22.48
C THR A 1141 -35.22 -11.22 -21.49
N SER A 1142 -35.47 -10.00 -21.99
CA SER A 1142 -36.15 -8.93 -21.24
C SER A 1142 -37.65 -9.11 -21.21
#